data_AF-A0A1U7HSF5-F1
#
_entry.id   AF-A0A1U7HSF5-F1
#
_cell.length_a   1.000
_cell.length_b   1.000
_cell.length_c   1.000
_cell.angle_alpha   90.00
_cell.angle_beta   90.00
_cell.angle_gamma   90.00
#
_symmetry.space_group_name_H-M   'P 1'
#
loop_
_entity.id
_entity.type
_entity.pdbx_description
1 polymer ?
#
loop_
_entity_poly.entity_id
_entity_poly.type
_entity_poly.pdbx_seq_one_letter_code
_entity_poly.pdbx_strand_id
1 'polypeptide(L)'
;MTRDDYEKQLRKIVLHSADIIPEKVAEYLQEVAKYGYTDTKKEILKEYKPLVAHIPKVFVDFALDIFIKKPRMRRLPPPITSDNFEEAEDSKLNTNLHSYLFQEIIPDDDYEPFDFSKLEIEDFNEFLPPAHVQGPFLYLLQKNEDEGLRLVQTLTNFAVAKWREREQKLQYDESGIIPLPVIIDLPSEAHEFWGNADIYCWYRGTSVGPYPVISALMALEVWMERQIEAGRNVEELFEKILLGSNCVAVLGICLGITLAYPDQCLRAAIPIISSPFVWEMDINRWVNDHSNPWKILPEFERPSVKWIYELIEERNKRPQRALEARHLAQLYILSNDESLRLPVEEAIAKFTQNLPFFYQDETENAEAIAIIRERMENYQAYGNRANYRIKDIGDKQMIWVEPPEDIRKRNEVELNPISKLQSWLGLCMWAQKTIEQGTAADDITIEQAVASVKELQQAGDFSLPYENTEQISRRLEAIASVAAAILIADFEWAQTQNLVTWSRDILIAAARMPDANQAHIISFHPKVSAGRGLGMLIAHNAADLEVRQQVLMLLGEEQEEVVKAIFCSLYQVWEVDEILCWNALSLILSLCLIPANIAFGRHVGNFDTNFDEKEKWQKTLIANHLDNLNQNQFPVIPKVPSVKEIIFSQKLATIFLYALPIHELFKNPRTKQIILQLTDDLIAWTVEANTLEDENRRYHDRPPFEWNYSFFRWASYLMRSLSYEEARQHILNPVRNCWSKAPRITTDLLDGYIEYHIAYLEPLTTEAILGWREICNWVLDSSEIARWANNAYLSNDMSDTVSRILFVQLGKCWFKEEWSHAALFSDIIEKWVKVIGHNPQAFSYLITMLSSSGWQFAPEPTLQWLTQCVNASTHPLWQERDNSERTAELLQRIWNNFEKQIRDRTATLQRYSDLVYRLVDAGVPLAGLLRQKLEQRSK
;
A
#
# COMPACT_ATOMS: atom_id res chain seq x y z
N MET A 1 27.24 -21.06 -6.27
CA MET A 1 26.89 -19.71 -6.75
C MET A 1 26.44 -19.83 -8.18
N THR A 2 25.18 -19.47 -8.48
CA THR A 2 24.73 -19.43 -9.88
C THR A 2 25.41 -18.24 -10.58
N ARG A 3 25.45 -18.25 -11.91
CA ARG A 3 26.00 -17.13 -12.68
C ARG A 3 25.31 -15.81 -12.33
N ASP A 4 23.99 -15.85 -12.15
CA ASP A 4 23.17 -14.68 -11.80
C ASP A 4 23.56 -14.13 -10.41
N ASP A 5 23.74 -15.01 -9.43
CA ASP A 5 24.13 -14.59 -8.08
C ASP A 5 25.52 -13.94 -8.02
N TYR A 6 26.48 -14.50 -8.79
CA TYR A 6 27.82 -13.91 -8.91
C TYR A 6 27.76 -12.51 -9.55
N GLU A 7 26.92 -12.36 -10.59
CA GLU A 7 26.74 -11.09 -11.27
C GLU A 7 26.13 -10.02 -10.33
N LYS A 8 25.15 -10.41 -9.50
CA LYS A 8 24.55 -9.51 -8.49
C LYS A 8 25.55 -9.07 -7.43
N GLN A 9 26.38 -9.98 -6.93
CA GLN A 9 27.42 -9.63 -5.95
C GLN A 9 28.48 -8.72 -6.56
N LEU A 10 28.99 -9.06 -7.76
CA LEU A 10 29.93 -8.20 -8.47
C LEU A 10 29.35 -6.82 -8.71
N ARG A 11 28.09 -6.73 -9.15
CA ARG A 11 27.38 -5.48 -9.32
C ARG A 11 27.36 -4.70 -8.02
N LYS A 12 26.96 -5.31 -6.90
CA LYS A 12 26.93 -4.64 -5.61
C LYS A 12 28.31 -4.10 -5.20
N ILE A 13 29.36 -4.90 -5.37
CA ILE A 13 30.75 -4.47 -5.12
C ILE A 13 31.10 -3.26 -6.00
N VAL A 14 30.80 -3.32 -7.30
CA VAL A 14 31.04 -2.20 -8.23
C VAL A 14 30.31 -0.95 -7.76
N LEU A 15 29.00 -1.03 -7.46
CA LEU A 15 28.21 0.13 -7.02
C LEU A 15 28.71 0.72 -5.69
N HIS A 16 29.15 -0.12 -4.75
CA HIS A 16 29.68 0.34 -3.46
C HIS A 16 31.12 0.86 -3.55
N SER A 17 31.81 0.62 -4.66
CA SER A 17 33.17 1.15 -4.91
C SER A 17 33.15 2.53 -5.56
N ALA A 18 32.01 3.22 -5.58
CA ALA A 18 31.85 4.54 -6.21
C ALA A 18 32.72 5.63 -5.55
N ASP A 19 33.15 5.42 -4.30
CA ASP A 19 34.08 6.27 -3.57
C ASP A 19 35.54 6.10 -4.02
N ILE A 20 35.92 4.89 -4.45
CA ILE A 20 37.31 4.52 -4.81
C ILE A 20 37.55 4.58 -6.32
N ILE A 21 36.58 4.13 -7.13
CA ILE A 21 36.69 4.03 -8.60
C ILE A 21 35.49 4.67 -9.32
N PRO A 22 35.18 5.95 -9.06
CA PRO A 22 33.98 6.62 -9.57
C PRO A 22 33.87 6.57 -11.11
N GLU A 23 34.98 6.66 -11.85
CA GLU A 23 34.95 6.63 -13.32
C GLU A 23 34.50 5.26 -13.85
N LYS A 24 34.92 4.16 -13.20
CA LYS A 24 34.55 2.80 -13.61
C LYS A 24 33.11 2.48 -13.26
N VAL A 25 32.63 2.95 -12.11
CA VAL A 25 31.22 2.83 -11.74
C VAL A 25 30.36 3.64 -12.70
N ALA A 26 30.81 4.84 -13.11
CA ALA A 26 30.11 5.65 -14.09
C ALA A 26 30.00 4.99 -15.47
N GLU A 27 31.10 4.43 -15.98
CA GLU A 27 31.11 3.63 -17.22
C GLU A 27 30.12 2.45 -17.12
N TYR A 28 30.13 1.74 -15.99
CA TYR A 28 29.20 0.62 -15.75
C TYR A 28 27.73 1.05 -15.77
N LEU A 29 27.38 2.15 -15.09
CA LEU A 29 26.02 2.68 -15.08
C LEU A 29 25.56 3.06 -16.50
N GLN A 30 26.41 3.69 -17.30
CA GLN A 30 26.09 4.03 -18.69
C GLN A 30 25.85 2.79 -19.56
N GLU A 31 26.66 1.74 -19.40
CA GLU A 31 26.45 0.47 -20.11
C GLU A 31 25.13 -0.19 -19.71
N VAL A 32 24.82 -0.23 -18.41
CA VAL A 32 23.58 -0.82 -17.91
C VAL A 32 22.35 -0.03 -18.34
N ALA A 33 22.41 1.30 -18.33
CA ALA A 33 21.33 2.16 -18.83
C ALA A 33 20.97 1.78 -20.27
N LYS A 34 22.00 1.64 -21.11
CA LYS A 34 21.89 1.36 -22.55
C LYS A 34 21.51 -0.09 -22.90
N TYR A 35 22.05 -1.08 -22.17
CA TYR A 35 21.97 -2.49 -22.58
C TYR A 35 21.51 -3.45 -21.47
N GLY A 36 21.38 -2.99 -20.23
CA GLY A 36 21.05 -3.83 -19.08
C GLY A 36 19.60 -4.32 -19.06
N TYR A 37 19.39 -5.50 -18.47
CA TYR A 37 18.06 -6.07 -18.24
C TYR A 37 17.28 -5.26 -17.21
N THR A 38 15.94 -5.28 -17.32
CA THR A 38 15.02 -4.58 -16.41
C THR A 38 15.33 -4.86 -14.94
N ASP A 39 15.55 -6.11 -14.56
CA ASP A 39 15.84 -6.48 -13.16
C ASP A 39 17.17 -5.88 -12.65
N THR A 40 18.18 -5.79 -13.53
CA THR A 40 19.46 -5.17 -13.19
C THR A 40 19.29 -3.67 -12.93
N LYS A 41 18.48 -2.99 -13.74
CA LYS A 41 18.15 -1.57 -13.55
C LYS A 41 17.41 -1.35 -12.22
N LYS A 42 16.46 -2.22 -11.89
CA LYS A 42 15.73 -2.18 -10.60
C LYS A 42 16.67 -2.36 -9.40
N GLU A 43 17.61 -3.29 -9.48
CA GLU A 43 18.55 -3.53 -8.39
C GLU A 43 19.47 -2.32 -8.16
N ILE A 44 19.99 -1.69 -9.22
CA ILE A 44 20.80 -0.47 -9.09
C ILE A 44 19.98 0.68 -8.48
N LEU A 45 18.70 0.82 -8.88
CA LEU A 45 17.78 1.80 -8.27
C LEU A 45 17.55 1.57 -6.78
N LYS A 46 17.73 0.36 -6.27
CA LYS A 46 17.62 0.04 -4.82
C LYS A 46 18.93 0.35 -4.07
N GLU A 47 20.07 0.24 -4.73
CA GLU A 47 21.42 0.48 -4.18
C GLU A 47 21.91 1.93 -4.45
N TYR A 48 21.01 2.90 -4.45
CA TYR A 48 21.30 4.28 -4.86
C TYR A 48 22.20 5.05 -3.89
N LYS A 49 22.21 4.74 -2.59
CA LYS A 49 22.88 5.55 -1.56
C LYS A 49 24.38 5.80 -1.83
N PRO A 50 25.22 4.77 -2.08
CA PRO A 50 26.64 5.00 -2.40
C PRO A 50 26.82 5.81 -3.69
N LEU A 51 25.97 5.59 -4.68
CA LEU A 51 26.02 6.30 -5.96
C LEU A 51 25.68 7.78 -5.79
N VAL A 52 24.65 8.09 -4.99
CA VAL A 52 24.26 9.46 -4.65
C VAL A 52 25.34 10.17 -3.83
N ALA A 53 26.01 9.45 -2.92
CA ALA A 53 27.05 10.03 -2.07
C ALA A 53 28.32 10.42 -2.85
N HIS A 54 28.70 9.65 -3.87
CA HIS A 54 29.99 9.79 -4.53
C HIS A 54 29.93 10.21 -6.01
N ILE A 55 28.89 9.82 -6.73
CA ILE A 55 28.69 10.13 -8.17
C ILE A 55 27.26 10.59 -8.49
N PRO A 56 26.70 11.58 -7.76
CA PRO A 56 25.27 11.93 -7.82
C PRO A 56 24.80 12.30 -9.23
N LYS A 57 25.59 13.08 -9.97
CA LYS A 57 25.24 13.47 -11.34
C LYS A 57 25.08 12.28 -12.28
N VAL A 58 26.01 11.33 -12.22
CA VAL A 58 25.98 10.13 -13.06
C VAL A 58 24.82 9.23 -12.66
N PHE A 59 24.55 9.10 -11.37
CA PHE A 59 23.38 8.37 -10.89
C PHE A 59 22.07 8.99 -11.39
N VAL A 60 21.94 10.32 -11.37
CA VAL A 60 20.74 10.99 -11.88
C VAL A 60 20.59 10.81 -13.38
N ASP A 61 21.69 10.87 -14.15
CA ASP A 61 21.65 10.58 -15.59
C ASP A 61 21.18 9.15 -15.85
N PHE A 62 21.67 8.18 -15.07
CA PHE A 62 21.22 6.79 -15.09
C PHE A 62 19.72 6.67 -14.74
N ALA A 63 19.28 7.30 -13.64
CA ALA A 63 17.90 7.23 -13.18
C ALA A 63 16.93 7.82 -14.21
N LEU A 64 17.27 8.95 -14.83
CA LEU A 64 16.48 9.56 -15.90
C LEU A 64 16.39 8.65 -17.13
N ASP A 65 17.49 8.01 -17.52
CA ASP A 65 17.53 7.10 -18.67
C ASP A 65 16.60 5.90 -18.53
N ILE A 66 16.43 5.40 -17.30
CA ILE A 66 15.62 4.21 -17.03
C ILE A 66 14.17 4.53 -16.66
N PHE A 67 13.90 5.68 -16.03
CA PHE A 67 12.54 6.11 -15.74
C PHE A 67 11.83 6.59 -17.00
N ILE A 68 12.54 7.23 -17.94
CA ILE A 68 11.93 7.71 -19.19
C ILE A 68 12.03 6.60 -20.24
N LYS A 69 10.88 6.07 -20.68
CA LYS A 69 10.82 4.96 -21.63
C LYS A 69 11.40 5.39 -22.99
N LYS A 70 12.52 4.78 -23.38
CA LYS A 70 13.11 4.92 -24.72
C LYS A 70 12.61 3.82 -25.68
N PRO A 71 12.61 4.05 -27.01
CA PRO A 71 12.33 2.99 -27.98
C PRO A 71 13.30 1.82 -27.78
N ARG A 72 12.77 0.59 -27.70
CA ARG A 72 13.57 -0.61 -27.43
C ARG A 72 14.44 -0.97 -28.66
N MET A 73 15.73 -1.18 -28.43
CA MET A 73 16.67 -1.72 -29.42
C MET A 73 16.92 -3.21 -29.15
N ARG A 74 16.71 -4.10 -30.12
CA ARG A 74 17.07 -5.53 -30.00
C ARG A 74 18.50 -5.75 -30.48
N ARG A 75 19.26 -6.56 -29.76
CA ARG A 75 20.46 -7.22 -30.30
C ARG A 75 20.01 -8.46 -31.08
N LEU A 76 20.26 -8.50 -32.39
CA LEU A 76 20.07 -9.73 -33.16
C LEU A 76 21.25 -10.68 -32.91
N PRO A 77 21.02 -12.00 -32.73
CA PRO A 77 22.10 -12.97 -32.86
C PRO A 77 22.62 -12.93 -34.32
N PRO A 78 23.93 -13.16 -34.55
CA PRO A 78 24.45 -13.22 -35.91
C PRO A 78 23.76 -14.35 -36.70
N PRO A 79 23.56 -14.19 -38.02
CA PRO A 79 22.98 -15.24 -38.84
C PRO A 79 23.91 -16.47 -38.81
N ILE A 80 23.36 -17.61 -38.40
CA ILE A 80 24.10 -18.89 -38.38
C ILE A 80 24.16 -19.39 -39.82
N THR A 81 25.32 -19.29 -40.46
CA THR A 81 25.65 -20.00 -41.70
C THR A 81 26.49 -21.23 -41.38
N SER A 82 26.52 -22.22 -42.28
CA SER A 82 27.28 -23.47 -42.12
C SER A 82 28.77 -23.26 -41.86
N ASP A 83 29.29 -22.08 -42.21
CA ASP A 83 30.72 -21.79 -42.20
C ASP A 83 31.18 -21.14 -40.86
N ASN A 84 30.25 -20.67 -40.02
CA ASN A 84 30.58 -19.88 -38.81
C ASN A 84 30.07 -20.52 -37.50
N PHE A 85 29.77 -21.83 -37.49
CA PHE A 85 29.20 -22.51 -36.32
C PHE A 85 30.17 -22.56 -35.13
N GLU A 86 31.47 -22.75 -35.40
CA GLU A 86 32.51 -22.76 -34.35
C GLU A 86 32.86 -21.35 -33.85
N GLU A 87 32.87 -20.32 -34.72
CA GLU A 87 33.08 -18.92 -34.30
C GLU A 87 31.89 -18.35 -33.50
N ALA A 88 30.66 -18.81 -33.76
CA ALA A 88 29.48 -18.39 -33.00
C ALA A 88 29.50 -18.91 -31.55
N GLU A 89 30.05 -20.12 -31.32
CA GLU A 89 30.27 -20.66 -29.97
C GLU A 89 31.38 -19.91 -29.22
N ASP A 90 32.48 -19.56 -29.89
CA ASP A 90 33.60 -18.81 -29.30
C ASP A 90 33.28 -17.31 -29.10
N SER A 91 32.36 -16.72 -29.89
CA SER A 91 31.95 -15.31 -29.73
C SER A 91 31.21 -15.01 -28.42
N LYS A 92 30.72 -16.04 -27.70
CA LYS A 92 30.17 -15.89 -26.35
C LYS A 92 31.24 -15.52 -25.31
N LEU A 93 32.53 -15.55 -25.68
CA LEU A 93 33.67 -15.42 -24.77
C LEU A 93 34.56 -14.18 -24.97
N ASN A 94 34.31 -13.28 -25.95
CA ASN A 94 35.21 -12.14 -26.20
C ASN A 94 34.54 -10.75 -26.22
N THR A 95 35.20 -9.78 -25.60
CA THR A 95 34.68 -8.50 -25.06
C THR A 95 34.73 -7.28 -25.98
N ASN A 96 34.91 -7.40 -27.30
CA ASN A 96 34.97 -6.23 -28.19
C ASN A 96 34.40 -6.55 -29.57
N LEU A 97 33.27 -5.96 -29.98
CA LEU A 97 32.83 -5.88 -31.39
C LEU A 97 31.75 -4.81 -31.65
N HIS A 98 31.74 -4.28 -32.88
CA HIS A 98 31.29 -2.95 -33.33
C HIS A 98 29.78 -2.65 -33.43
N SER A 99 29.47 -1.34 -33.55
CA SER A 99 28.18 -0.64 -33.44
C SER A 99 27.12 -0.88 -34.53
N TYR A 100 27.35 -1.72 -35.53
CA TYR A 100 26.45 -1.89 -36.70
C TYR A 100 25.49 -3.10 -36.60
N LEU A 101 25.25 -3.65 -35.40
CA LEU A 101 24.41 -4.85 -35.14
C LEU A 101 23.05 -4.56 -34.46
N PHE A 102 22.47 -3.36 -34.63
CA PHE A 102 21.23 -2.97 -33.93
C PHE A 102 20.12 -2.57 -34.92
N GLN A 103 18.92 -3.11 -34.73
CA GLN A 103 17.69 -2.63 -35.35
C GLN A 103 16.74 -2.12 -34.27
N GLU A 104 16.06 -1.02 -34.59
CA GLU A 104 14.99 -0.43 -33.81
C GLU A 104 13.77 -1.39 -33.83
N ILE A 105 13.27 -1.81 -32.67
CA ILE A 105 12.04 -2.59 -32.60
C ILE A 105 10.88 -1.60 -32.65
N ILE A 106 10.10 -1.63 -33.72
CA ILE A 106 8.70 -1.18 -33.69
C ILE A 106 7.89 -2.43 -33.32
N PRO A 107 7.33 -2.55 -32.09
CA PRO A 107 6.59 -3.75 -31.71
C PRO A 107 5.20 -3.70 -32.34
N ASP A 108 4.90 -4.69 -33.19
CA ASP A 108 3.62 -4.83 -33.89
C ASP A 108 2.61 -5.75 -33.17
N ASP A 109 2.91 -6.31 -31.98
CA ASP A 109 2.05 -7.37 -31.38
C ASP A 109 1.92 -7.43 -29.84
N ASP A 110 2.39 -6.46 -29.06
CA ASP A 110 2.08 -6.36 -27.63
C ASP A 110 1.16 -5.16 -27.36
N TYR A 111 -0.10 -5.27 -27.77
CA TYR A 111 -1.15 -4.34 -27.33
C TYR A 111 -1.56 -4.70 -25.90
N GLU A 112 -0.66 -4.50 -24.93
CA GLU A 112 -1.14 -4.15 -23.57
C GLU A 112 -1.99 -2.89 -23.77
N PRO A 113 -3.27 -2.87 -23.33
CA PRO A 113 -4.10 -1.69 -23.48
C PRO A 113 -3.31 -0.50 -22.93
N PHE A 114 -3.12 0.53 -23.76
CA PHE A 114 -2.34 1.74 -23.45
C PHE A 114 -2.63 2.14 -21.99
N ASP A 115 -1.69 1.88 -21.08
CA ASP A 115 -1.87 2.31 -19.69
C ASP A 115 -1.64 3.81 -19.66
N PHE A 116 -2.70 4.56 -19.97
CA PHE A 116 -2.74 6.01 -20.12
C PHE A 116 -2.26 6.74 -18.85
N SER A 117 -2.16 6.05 -17.71
CA SER A 117 -1.66 6.57 -16.45
C SER A 117 -0.13 6.71 -16.39
N LYS A 118 0.61 5.94 -17.20
CA LYS A 118 2.07 5.86 -17.09
C LYS A 118 2.84 6.97 -17.80
N LEU A 119 2.27 7.67 -18.78
CA LEU A 119 2.88 8.83 -19.46
C LEU A 119 4.34 8.62 -19.92
N GLU A 120 4.64 7.42 -20.45
CA GLU A 120 6.00 6.98 -20.84
C GLU A 120 7.03 6.99 -19.69
N ILE A 121 6.58 7.00 -18.44
CA ILE A 121 7.38 6.79 -17.24
C ILE A 121 7.31 5.32 -16.84
N GLU A 122 8.47 4.69 -16.72
CA GLU A 122 8.64 3.32 -16.24
C GLU A 122 8.63 3.30 -14.71
N ASP A 123 7.69 2.56 -14.11
CA ASP A 123 7.53 2.45 -12.67
C ASP A 123 8.06 1.14 -12.09
N PHE A 124 8.43 0.18 -12.94
CA PHE A 124 8.92 -1.14 -12.58
C PHE A 124 8.02 -1.93 -11.60
N ASN A 125 6.78 -1.48 -11.37
CA ASN A 125 5.88 -1.89 -10.27
C ASN A 125 6.50 -1.80 -8.85
N GLU A 126 7.48 -0.92 -8.62
CA GLU A 126 8.20 -0.80 -7.33
C GLU A 126 7.72 0.39 -6.47
N PHE A 127 6.97 1.32 -7.07
CA PHE A 127 6.55 2.58 -6.43
C PHE A 127 5.11 2.56 -5.93
N LEU A 128 4.48 1.38 -5.82
CA LEU A 128 3.13 1.24 -5.29
C LEU A 128 3.16 0.76 -3.82
N PRO A 129 2.49 1.46 -2.87
CA PRO A 129 1.89 2.78 -3.03
C PRO A 129 2.96 3.88 -3.18
N PRO A 130 2.64 4.99 -3.90
CA PRO A 130 3.54 6.12 -4.00
C PRO A 130 3.68 6.81 -2.65
N ALA A 131 4.91 7.18 -2.27
CA ALA A 131 5.17 7.85 -1.01
C ALA A 131 6.48 8.64 -1.04
N HIS A 132 6.60 9.62 -0.14
CA HIS A 132 7.82 10.43 0.02
C HIS A 132 9.09 9.62 0.38
N VAL A 133 8.93 8.38 0.85
CA VAL A 133 10.01 7.44 1.20
C VAL A 133 10.41 6.51 0.05
N GLN A 134 9.68 6.54 -1.07
CA GLN A 134 9.93 5.68 -2.22
C GLN A 134 11.04 6.24 -3.12
N GLY A 135 11.87 5.35 -3.64
CA GLY A 135 12.95 5.69 -4.57
C GLY A 135 14.06 6.56 -3.97
N PRO A 136 14.90 7.17 -4.84
CA PRO A 136 16.08 7.92 -4.41
C PRO A 136 15.78 9.40 -4.07
N PHE A 137 14.56 9.89 -4.32
CA PHE A 137 14.27 11.33 -4.42
C PHE A 137 14.58 12.11 -3.14
N LEU A 138 14.01 11.70 -2.00
CA LEU A 138 14.20 12.43 -0.74
C LEU A 138 15.65 12.39 -0.27
N TYR A 139 16.31 11.23 -0.36
CA TYR A 139 17.72 11.10 0.02
C TYR A 139 18.63 11.95 -0.87
N LEU A 140 18.36 11.98 -2.17
CA LEU A 140 19.11 12.79 -3.13
C LEU A 140 18.91 14.28 -2.85
N LEU A 141 17.68 14.77 -2.67
CA LEU A 141 17.40 16.17 -2.29
C LEU A 141 18.14 16.59 -1.00
N GLN A 142 18.30 15.67 -0.05
CA GLN A 142 19.02 15.93 1.21
C GLN A 142 20.54 15.91 1.08
N LYS A 143 21.10 15.07 0.21
CA LYS A 143 22.56 14.89 0.08
C LYS A 143 23.16 15.74 -1.03
N ASN A 144 22.44 15.94 -2.11
CA ASN A 144 22.83 16.75 -3.24
C ASN A 144 21.59 17.45 -3.82
N GLU A 145 21.33 18.66 -3.30
CA GLU A 145 20.13 19.44 -3.62
C GLU A 145 19.98 19.66 -5.13
N ASP A 146 21.02 20.12 -5.82
CA ASP A 146 20.91 20.50 -7.23
C ASP A 146 20.61 19.29 -8.13
N GLU A 147 21.26 18.14 -7.89
CA GLU A 147 20.97 16.91 -8.64
C GLU A 147 19.61 16.30 -8.23
N GLY A 148 19.20 16.46 -6.97
CA GLY A 148 17.87 16.08 -6.49
C GLY A 148 16.75 16.84 -7.17
N LEU A 149 16.89 18.16 -7.22
CA LEU A 149 15.96 19.03 -7.92
C LEU A 149 15.95 18.72 -9.41
N ARG A 150 17.13 18.54 -10.04
CA ARG A 150 17.22 18.16 -11.45
C ARG A 150 16.44 16.88 -11.75
N LEU A 151 16.58 15.83 -10.94
CA LEU A 151 15.85 14.57 -11.13
C LEU A 151 14.34 14.77 -11.03
N VAL A 152 13.87 15.38 -9.95
CA VAL A 152 12.43 15.61 -9.68
C VAL A 152 11.81 16.47 -10.78
N GLN A 153 12.47 17.59 -11.12
CA GLN A 153 12.01 18.55 -12.12
C GLN A 153 12.01 17.93 -13.52
N THR A 154 13.05 17.20 -13.91
CA THR A 154 13.10 16.58 -15.24
C THR A 154 11.99 15.53 -15.41
N LEU A 155 11.75 14.69 -14.40
CA LEU A 155 10.69 13.68 -14.44
C LEU A 155 9.29 14.31 -14.50
N THR A 156 9.03 15.29 -13.65
CA THR A 156 7.74 15.99 -13.59
C THR A 156 7.47 16.77 -14.88
N ASN A 157 8.47 17.49 -15.40
CA ASN A 157 8.36 18.25 -16.64
C ASN A 157 8.18 17.34 -17.86
N PHE A 158 8.84 16.18 -17.88
CA PHE A 158 8.63 15.18 -18.93
C PHE A 158 7.21 14.60 -18.88
N ALA A 159 6.75 14.19 -17.70
CA ALA A 159 5.41 13.62 -17.52
C ALA A 159 4.31 14.59 -17.96
N VAL A 160 4.39 15.87 -17.57
CA VAL A 160 3.39 16.86 -17.98
C VAL A 160 3.46 17.18 -19.48
N ALA A 161 4.65 17.17 -20.10
CA ALA A 161 4.77 17.30 -21.54
C ALA A 161 4.09 16.14 -22.28
N LYS A 162 4.23 14.91 -21.76
CA LYS A 162 3.57 13.71 -22.31
C LYS A 162 2.08 13.70 -22.09
N TRP A 163 1.61 14.18 -20.95
CA TRP A 163 0.20 14.45 -20.73
C TRP A 163 -0.34 15.44 -21.78
N ARG A 164 0.37 16.56 -22.02
CA ARG A 164 -0.05 17.54 -23.03
C ARG A 164 -0.10 16.93 -24.44
N GLU A 165 0.92 16.15 -24.83
CA GLU A 165 0.91 15.42 -26.10
C GLU A 165 -0.28 14.46 -26.21
N ARG A 166 -0.65 13.78 -25.11
CA ARG A 166 -1.78 12.87 -25.05
C ARG A 166 -3.09 13.61 -25.30
N GLU A 167 -3.36 14.67 -24.54
CA GLU A 167 -4.58 15.47 -24.70
C GLU A 167 -4.74 15.96 -26.14
N GLN A 168 -3.63 16.40 -26.74
CA GLN A 168 -3.61 16.86 -28.15
C GLN A 168 -3.82 15.74 -29.17
N LYS A 169 -3.48 14.48 -28.86
CA LYS A 169 -3.52 13.33 -29.79
C LYS A 169 -4.84 12.53 -29.76
N LEU A 170 -5.73 12.74 -28.79
CA LEU A 170 -7.04 12.07 -28.69
C LEU A 170 -8.04 12.45 -29.81
N GLN A 171 -7.56 12.89 -30.98
CA GLN A 171 -8.30 13.47 -32.11
C GLN A 171 -9.21 12.50 -32.90
N TYR A 172 -9.31 11.22 -32.53
CA TYR A 172 -9.97 10.21 -33.36
C TYR A 172 -11.46 9.99 -33.07
N ASP A 173 -11.99 10.50 -31.97
CA ASP A 173 -13.44 10.67 -31.75
C ASP A 173 -13.71 12.16 -31.47
N GLU A 174 -14.76 12.71 -32.05
CA GLU A 174 -15.04 14.15 -32.19
C GLU A 174 -15.08 14.94 -30.85
N SER A 175 -13.92 15.38 -30.34
CA SER A 175 -13.67 16.59 -29.51
C SER A 175 -12.27 16.54 -28.87
N GLY A 176 -11.21 16.76 -29.67
CA GLY A 176 -9.86 16.92 -29.13
C GLY A 176 -9.74 18.23 -28.34
N ILE A 177 -9.22 18.16 -27.11
CA ILE A 177 -9.07 19.31 -26.20
C ILE A 177 -7.62 19.83 -26.28
N ILE A 178 -7.41 21.15 -26.45
CA ILE A 178 -6.08 21.77 -26.50
C ILE A 178 -5.76 22.40 -25.14
N PRO A 179 -4.82 21.86 -24.34
CA PRO A 179 -4.45 22.45 -23.06
C PRO A 179 -3.81 23.83 -23.19
N LEU A 180 -4.12 24.71 -22.24
CA LEU A 180 -3.52 26.03 -22.06
C LEU A 180 -2.60 26.06 -20.83
N PRO A 181 -1.54 26.89 -20.83
CA PRO A 181 -0.66 27.05 -19.68
C PRO A 181 -1.31 27.90 -18.58
N VAL A 182 -0.99 27.57 -17.33
CA VAL A 182 -1.18 28.42 -16.16
C VAL A 182 0.01 29.36 -16.05
N ILE A 183 -0.19 30.65 -16.30
CA ILE A 183 0.87 31.66 -16.20
C ILE A 183 0.87 32.28 -14.80
N ILE A 184 2.02 32.26 -14.14
CA ILE A 184 2.23 32.90 -12.83
C ILE A 184 3.32 33.95 -12.97
N ASP A 185 3.02 35.19 -12.57
CA ASP A 185 3.99 36.29 -12.54
C ASP A 185 4.89 36.15 -11.30
N LEU A 186 6.03 35.48 -11.44
CA LEU A 186 7.03 35.38 -10.37
C LEU A 186 7.81 36.70 -10.26
N PRO A 187 8.50 36.96 -9.13
CA PRO A 187 9.26 38.21 -8.94
C PRO A 187 10.31 38.48 -10.02
N SER A 188 10.91 37.44 -10.58
CA SER A 188 11.92 37.53 -11.65
C SER A 188 11.30 37.53 -13.06
N GLU A 189 10.45 36.57 -13.37
CA GLU A 189 9.81 36.42 -14.67
C GLU A 189 8.43 35.76 -14.61
N ALA A 190 7.59 36.00 -15.62
CA ALA A 190 6.37 35.22 -15.81
C ALA A 190 6.74 33.80 -16.24
N HIS A 191 6.19 32.79 -15.57
CA HIS A 191 6.52 31.39 -15.81
C HIS A 191 5.28 30.56 -16.13
N GLU A 192 5.42 29.62 -17.07
CA GLU A 192 4.34 28.74 -17.52
C GLU A 192 4.34 27.41 -16.77
N PHE A 193 3.19 27.08 -16.18
CA PHE A 193 2.91 25.77 -15.61
C PHE A 193 1.83 25.06 -16.43
N TRP A 194 1.88 23.74 -16.46
CA TRP A 194 1.01 22.89 -17.25
C TRP A 194 0.35 21.85 -16.35
N GLY A 195 -0.88 21.50 -16.68
CA GLY A 195 -1.67 20.46 -16.01
C GLY A 195 -3.03 20.97 -15.55
N ASN A 196 -3.89 20.01 -15.22
CA ASN A 196 -5.25 20.23 -14.71
C ASN A 196 -5.30 19.98 -13.18
N ALA A 197 -6.51 20.00 -12.61
CA ALA A 197 -6.71 19.70 -11.18
C ALA A 197 -6.22 18.29 -10.76
N ASP A 198 -6.27 17.29 -11.65
CA ASP A 198 -5.75 15.95 -11.36
C ASP A 198 -4.23 15.98 -11.21
N ILE A 199 -3.52 16.63 -12.14
CA ILE A 199 -2.07 16.79 -12.08
C ILE A 199 -1.66 17.62 -10.88
N TYR A 200 -2.43 18.66 -10.54
CA TYR A 200 -2.22 19.43 -9.32
C TYR A 200 -2.25 18.53 -8.08
N CYS A 201 -3.08 17.47 -8.06
CA CYS A 201 -3.15 16.51 -6.96
C CYS A 201 -2.03 15.44 -6.96
N TRP A 202 -1.11 15.41 -7.93
CA TRP A 202 -0.03 14.41 -7.94
C TRP A 202 0.88 14.47 -6.72
N TYR A 203 1.11 15.65 -6.11
CA TYR A 203 1.89 15.70 -4.86
C TYR A 203 1.15 15.10 -3.66
N ARG A 204 -0.16 14.85 -3.76
CA ARG A 204 -0.98 14.20 -2.74
C ARG A 204 -1.04 12.69 -2.87
N GLY A 205 -0.85 12.16 -4.09
CA GLY A 205 -1.09 10.75 -4.40
C GLY A 205 -2.57 10.36 -4.34
N THR A 206 -3.48 11.33 -4.50
CA THR A 206 -4.95 11.13 -4.49
C THR A 206 -5.56 11.09 -5.89
N SER A 207 -4.76 11.34 -6.93
CA SER A 207 -5.15 11.27 -8.35
C SER A 207 -4.29 10.26 -9.11
N VAL A 208 -4.72 9.94 -10.34
CA VAL A 208 -4.02 8.98 -11.20
C VAL A 208 -2.83 9.64 -11.88
N GLY A 209 -1.66 9.00 -11.80
CA GLY A 209 -0.44 9.45 -12.47
C GLY A 209 0.73 8.49 -12.24
N PRO A 210 1.90 8.76 -12.85
CA PRO A 210 3.04 7.87 -12.73
C PRO A 210 3.58 7.85 -11.29
N TYR A 211 3.60 6.67 -10.65
CA TYR A 211 4.01 6.54 -9.25
C TYR A 211 5.42 7.07 -8.92
N PRO A 212 6.44 6.96 -9.79
CA PRO A 212 7.73 7.60 -9.55
C PRO A 212 7.62 9.13 -9.48
N VAL A 213 6.79 9.74 -10.33
CA VAL A 213 6.57 11.20 -10.37
C VAL A 213 5.83 11.66 -9.12
N ILE A 214 4.77 10.95 -8.72
CA ILE A 214 4.03 11.19 -7.48
C ILE A 214 4.97 11.10 -6.28
N SER A 215 5.77 10.03 -6.18
CA SER A 215 6.74 9.83 -5.09
C SER A 215 7.81 10.93 -5.05
N ALA A 216 8.28 11.40 -6.22
CA ALA A 216 9.22 12.50 -6.34
C ALA A 216 8.63 13.84 -5.85
N LEU A 217 7.38 14.14 -6.18
CA LEU A 217 6.67 15.33 -5.72
C LEU A 217 6.39 15.29 -4.21
N MET A 218 5.99 14.14 -3.68
CA MET A 218 5.83 13.95 -2.22
C MET A 218 7.14 14.10 -1.47
N ALA A 219 8.25 13.60 -2.03
CA ALA A 219 9.59 13.79 -1.48
C ALA A 219 10.01 15.27 -1.51
N LEU A 220 9.65 16.00 -2.58
CA LEU A 220 9.90 17.44 -2.69
C LEU A 220 9.15 18.23 -1.62
N GLU A 221 7.87 17.93 -1.36
CA GLU A 221 7.09 18.55 -0.28
C GLU A 221 7.81 18.38 1.07
N VAL A 222 8.15 17.13 1.45
CA VAL A 222 8.84 16.85 2.72
C VAL A 222 10.21 17.52 2.80
N TRP A 223 10.94 17.59 1.69
CA TRP A 223 12.22 18.29 1.66
C TRP A 223 12.05 19.80 1.85
N MET A 224 11.08 20.44 1.18
CA MET A 224 10.78 21.86 1.35
C MET A 224 10.39 22.18 2.79
N GLU A 225 9.53 21.37 3.43
CA GLU A 225 9.19 21.52 4.86
C GLU A 225 10.45 21.57 5.73
N ARG A 226 11.40 20.65 5.50
CA ARG A 226 12.67 20.61 6.24
C ARG A 226 13.55 21.84 5.98
N GLN A 227 13.52 22.42 4.77
CA GLN A 227 14.26 23.65 4.47
C GLN A 227 13.67 24.86 5.20
N ILE A 228 12.34 24.96 5.28
CA ILE A 228 11.64 26.01 6.02
C ILE A 228 11.96 25.88 7.52
N GLU A 229 11.86 24.68 8.08
CA GLU A 229 12.21 24.40 9.49
C GLU A 229 13.68 24.70 9.82
N ALA A 230 14.58 24.55 8.84
CA ALA A 230 16.00 24.90 8.96
C ALA A 230 16.26 26.42 8.86
N GLY A 231 15.24 27.25 8.64
CA GLY A 231 15.35 28.71 8.57
C GLY A 231 15.92 29.23 7.25
N ARG A 232 15.75 28.47 6.15
CA ARG A 232 16.15 28.92 4.81
C ARG A 232 15.33 30.14 4.37
N ASN A 233 15.91 31.00 3.53
CA ASN A 233 15.18 32.07 2.87
C ASN A 233 14.03 31.49 2.03
N VAL A 234 12.79 31.86 2.37
CA VAL A 234 11.60 31.25 1.79
C VAL A 234 11.35 31.75 0.38
N GLU A 235 11.53 33.04 0.13
CA GLU A 235 11.37 33.66 -1.18
C GLU A 235 12.33 33.06 -2.20
N GLU A 236 13.62 32.94 -1.85
CA GLU A 236 14.63 32.31 -2.72
C GLU A 236 14.32 30.82 -2.96
N LEU A 237 13.82 30.11 -1.94
CA LEU A 237 13.46 28.70 -2.06
C LEU A 237 12.26 28.50 -3.00
N PHE A 238 11.19 29.28 -2.82
CA PHE A 238 10.00 29.21 -3.68
C PHE A 238 10.37 29.55 -5.13
N GLU A 239 11.14 30.62 -5.34
CA GLU A 239 11.60 31.01 -6.67
C GLU A 239 12.43 29.90 -7.33
N LYS A 240 13.38 29.28 -6.61
CA LYS A 240 14.18 28.16 -7.12
C LYS A 240 13.33 26.96 -7.54
N ILE A 241 12.29 26.62 -6.77
CA ILE A 241 11.40 25.49 -7.06
C ILE A 241 10.48 25.77 -8.24
N LEU A 242 9.86 26.95 -8.25
CA LEU A 242 8.89 27.35 -9.26
C LEU A 242 9.54 27.51 -10.64
N LEU A 243 10.70 28.18 -10.73
CA LEU A 243 11.41 28.36 -12.00
C LEU A 243 11.94 27.05 -12.60
N GLY A 244 12.20 26.03 -11.77
CA GLY A 244 12.72 24.76 -12.24
C GLY A 244 11.65 23.76 -12.71
N SER A 245 10.36 24.05 -12.54
CA SER A 245 9.28 23.13 -12.92
C SER A 245 8.22 23.80 -13.79
N ASN A 246 7.64 23.00 -14.68
CA ASN A 246 6.52 23.38 -15.53
C ASN A 246 5.24 22.66 -15.11
N CYS A 247 5.20 22.03 -13.94
CA CYS A 247 4.08 21.20 -13.48
C CYS A 247 3.25 21.94 -12.44
N VAL A 248 1.93 22.02 -12.60
CA VAL A 248 1.04 22.68 -11.63
C VAL A 248 1.09 22.06 -10.22
N ALA A 249 1.54 20.81 -10.08
CA ALA A 249 1.70 20.17 -8.76
C ALA A 249 2.67 20.92 -7.83
N VAL A 250 3.70 21.60 -8.38
CA VAL A 250 4.63 22.37 -7.53
C VAL A 250 3.99 23.63 -6.95
N LEU A 251 2.96 24.19 -7.62
CA LEU A 251 2.16 25.28 -7.07
C LEU A 251 1.38 24.79 -5.84
N GLY A 252 0.82 23.59 -5.91
CA GLY A 252 0.13 22.95 -4.79
C GLY A 252 1.03 22.63 -3.61
N ILE A 253 2.28 22.21 -3.87
CA ILE A 253 3.30 22.06 -2.82
C ILE A 253 3.55 23.41 -2.13
N CYS A 254 3.84 24.46 -2.89
CA CYS A 254 4.15 25.78 -2.33
C CYS A 254 2.96 26.38 -1.55
N LEU A 255 1.73 26.22 -2.04
CA LEU A 255 0.52 26.62 -1.31
C LEU A 255 0.34 25.81 -0.03
N GLY A 256 0.53 24.49 -0.08
CA GLY A 256 0.47 23.59 1.07
C GLY A 256 1.51 23.91 2.15
N ILE A 257 2.75 24.22 1.76
CA ILE A 257 3.80 24.71 2.66
C ILE A 257 3.39 26.03 3.32
N THR A 258 2.77 26.93 2.56
CA THR A 258 2.30 28.23 3.08
C THR A 258 1.18 28.06 4.10
N LEU A 259 0.25 27.13 3.85
CA LEU A 259 -0.80 26.77 4.81
C LEU A 259 -0.22 26.14 6.10
N ALA A 260 0.89 25.43 6.00
CA ALA A 260 1.57 24.81 7.14
C ALA A 260 2.41 25.81 7.96
N TYR A 261 3.05 26.78 7.30
CA TYR A 261 3.97 27.75 7.91
C TYR A 261 3.64 29.20 7.49
N PRO A 262 2.42 29.70 7.76
CA PRO A 262 1.96 30.99 7.25
C PRO A 262 2.84 32.17 7.68
N ASP A 263 3.29 32.18 8.94
CA ASP A 263 4.12 33.27 9.49
C ASP A 263 5.43 33.50 8.72
N GLN A 264 5.95 32.47 8.04
CA GLN A 264 7.21 32.53 7.30
C GLN A 264 6.99 32.68 5.78
N CYS A 265 5.89 32.13 5.26
CA CYS A 265 5.73 31.89 3.82
C CYS A 265 4.80 32.87 3.10
N LEU A 266 4.01 33.69 3.82
CA LEU A 266 3.01 34.57 3.19
C LEU A 266 3.61 35.51 2.12
N ARG A 267 4.81 36.05 2.30
CA ARG A 267 5.37 36.93 1.25
C ARG A 267 5.69 36.16 -0.04
N ALA A 268 6.31 34.99 0.08
CA ALA A 268 6.71 34.16 -1.06
C ALA A 268 5.52 33.61 -1.86
N ALA A 269 4.36 33.43 -1.20
CA ALA A 269 3.18 32.84 -1.81
C ALA A 269 2.23 33.85 -2.50
N ILE A 270 2.54 35.15 -2.49
CA ILE A 270 1.72 36.18 -3.15
C ILE A 270 1.44 35.86 -4.63
N PRO A 271 2.43 35.48 -5.47
CA PRO A 271 2.17 35.13 -6.88
C PRO A 271 1.19 33.95 -7.05
N ILE A 272 1.25 32.99 -6.12
CA ILE A 272 0.48 31.75 -6.16
C ILE A 272 -0.98 32.02 -5.78
N ILE A 273 -1.22 32.67 -4.64
CA ILE A 273 -2.57 32.98 -4.16
C ILE A 273 -3.28 34.01 -5.04
N SER A 274 -2.52 34.82 -5.79
CA SER A 274 -3.05 35.80 -6.74
C SER A 274 -3.57 35.18 -8.05
N SER A 275 -3.35 33.88 -8.26
CA SER A 275 -3.78 33.19 -9.47
C SER A 275 -5.13 32.49 -9.30
N PRO A 276 -6.15 32.81 -10.11
CA PRO A 276 -7.45 32.14 -10.06
C PRO A 276 -7.37 30.66 -10.45
N PHE A 277 -6.38 30.26 -11.27
CA PHE A 277 -6.12 28.86 -11.61
C PHE A 277 -5.80 28.02 -10.38
N VAL A 278 -4.98 28.57 -9.47
CA VAL A 278 -4.60 27.87 -8.23
C VAL A 278 -5.81 27.70 -7.32
N TRP A 279 -6.73 28.67 -7.27
CA TRP A 279 -7.96 28.55 -6.50
C TRP A 279 -8.85 27.41 -7.00
N GLU A 280 -9.12 27.35 -8.31
CA GLU A 280 -9.90 26.26 -8.90
C GLU A 280 -9.28 24.89 -8.58
N MET A 281 -7.97 24.73 -8.80
CA MET A 281 -7.28 23.46 -8.56
C MET A 281 -7.22 23.10 -7.07
N ASP A 282 -6.94 24.05 -6.18
CA ASP A 282 -6.80 23.77 -4.75
C ASP A 282 -8.14 23.50 -4.07
N ILE A 283 -9.20 24.18 -4.50
CA ILE A 283 -10.56 23.91 -4.02
C ILE A 283 -11.03 22.54 -4.54
N ASN A 284 -10.74 22.19 -5.80
CA ASN A 284 -11.01 20.85 -6.31
C ASN A 284 -10.25 19.78 -5.52
N ARG A 285 -8.96 20.01 -5.23
CA ARG A 285 -8.14 19.18 -4.35
C ARG A 285 -8.79 19.01 -2.98
N TRP A 286 -9.22 20.10 -2.35
CA TRP A 286 -9.86 20.07 -1.03
C TRP A 286 -11.19 19.31 -1.06
N VAL A 287 -12.02 19.52 -2.08
CA VAL A 287 -13.27 18.76 -2.28
C VAL A 287 -12.94 17.28 -2.43
N ASN A 288 -11.97 16.90 -3.25
CA ASN A 288 -11.56 15.51 -3.41
C ASN A 288 -11.04 14.91 -2.10
N ASP A 289 -10.18 15.62 -1.36
CA ASP A 289 -9.66 15.17 -0.06
C ASP A 289 -10.78 14.87 0.96
N HIS A 290 -11.91 15.59 0.91
CA HIS A 290 -13.04 15.47 1.85
C HIS A 290 -14.22 14.64 1.31
N SER A 291 -14.38 14.55 -0.01
CA SER A 291 -15.49 13.85 -0.68
C SER A 291 -15.12 12.46 -1.15
N ASN A 292 -13.82 12.13 -1.11
CA ASN A 292 -13.29 10.83 -1.46
C ASN A 292 -12.95 10.04 -0.18
N PRO A 293 -13.93 9.37 0.45
CA PRO A 293 -13.68 8.45 1.55
C PRO A 293 -13.03 7.14 1.07
N TRP A 294 -12.67 6.98 -0.22
CA TRP A 294 -11.84 5.89 -0.73
C TRP A 294 -10.38 6.00 -0.26
N LYS A 295 -10.16 6.50 0.97
CA LYS A 295 -8.99 6.12 1.75
C LYS A 295 -8.99 4.60 1.78
N ILE A 296 -8.13 4.02 0.96
CA ILE A 296 -8.02 2.57 0.80
C ILE A 296 -7.98 1.95 2.19
N LEU A 297 -8.99 1.14 2.50
CA LEU A 297 -9.11 0.48 3.78
C LEU A 297 -7.85 -0.37 3.99
N PRO A 298 -7.13 -0.24 5.12
CA PRO A 298 -5.91 -1.00 5.42
C PRO A 298 -6.09 -2.53 5.35
N GLU A 299 -7.34 -2.98 5.34
CA GLU A 299 -7.77 -4.37 5.44
C GLU A 299 -7.52 -5.19 4.16
N PHE A 300 -7.19 -4.55 3.04
CA PHE A 300 -7.04 -5.21 1.73
C PHE A 300 -5.60 -5.40 1.25
N GLU A 301 -4.60 -5.01 2.03
CA GLU A 301 -3.30 -4.68 1.44
C GLU A 301 -2.17 -5.60 1.86
N ARG A 302 -1.23 -5.78 0.91
CA ARG A 302 -0.02 -6.58 1.11
C ARG A 302 0.69 -6.15 2.40
N PRO A 303 0.98 -7.08 3.32
CA PRO A 303 1.69 -6.78 4.57
C PRO A 303 3.03 -6.05 4.35
N SER A 304 3.66 -6.26 3.18
CA SER A 304 4.94 -5.66 2.83
C SER A 304 4.93 -4.14 2.64
N VAL A 305 3.76 -3.53 2.41
CA VAL A 305 3.61 -2.09 2.17
C VAL A 305 2.80 -1.36 3.26
N LYS A 306 2.27 -2.07 4.27
CA LYS A 306 1.48 -1.50 5.38
C LYS A 306 2.15 -0.27 6.02
N TRP A 307 3.47 -0.34 6.25
CA TRP A 307 4.23 0.76 6.84
C TRP A 307 4.26 2.02 5.96
N ILE A 308 4.16 1.88 4.63
CA ILE A 308 4.12 3.01 3.70
C ILE A 308 2.76 3.71 3.81
N TYR A 309 1.68 2.95 3.93
CA TYR A 309 0.34 3.50 4.17
C TYR A 309 0.22 4.20 5.54
N GLU A 310 0.84 3.66 6.58
CA GLU A 310 0.92 4.35 7.89
C GLU A 310 1.59 5.73 7.76
N LEU A 311 2.67 5.84 6.98
CA LEU A 311 3.36 7.11 6.71
C LEU A 311 2.51 8.08 5.86
N ILE A 312 1.76 7.56 4.89
CA ILE A 312 0.83 8.35 4.09
C ILE A 312 -0.29 8.90 4.99
N GLU A 313 -0.86 8.07 5.87
CA GLU A 313 -1.94 8.49 6.77
C GLU A 313 -1.44 9.49 7.83
N GLU A 314 -0.23 9.34 8.34
CA GLU A 314 0.40 10.36 9.20
C GLU A 314 0.52 11.71 8.48
N ARG A 315 0.84 11.69 7.17
CA ARG A 315 0.88 12.91 6.36
C ARG A 315 -0.50 13.49 6.07
N ASN A 316 -1.51 12.65 5.87
CA ASN A 316 -2.89 13.09 5.64
C ASN A 316 -3.53 13.72 6.88
N LYS A 317 -3.04 13.42 8.09
CA LYS A 317 -3.50 14.00 9.36
C LYS A 317 -2.92 15.38 9.67
N ARG A 318 -2.01 15.91 8.85
CA ARG A 318 -1.41 17.22 9.10
C ARG A 318 -2.44 18.35 9.03
N PRO A 319 -2.37 19.40 9.88
CA PRO A 319 -3.41 20.44 9.96
C PRO A 319 -3.71 21.15 8.64
N GLN A 320 -2.68 21.43 7.84
CA GLN A 320 -2.84 22.08 6.53
C GLN A 320 -3.67 21.27 5.53
N ARG A 321 -3.84 19.96 5.76
CA ARG A 321 -4.62 19.08 4.89
C ARG A 321 -6.13 19.37 4.95
N ALA A 322 -6.59 19.96 6.05
CA ALA A 322 -7.97 20.44 6.21
C ALA A 322 -8.19 21.87 5.63
N LEU A 323 -7.13 22.54 5.18
CA LEU A 323 -7.15 23.92 4.70
C LEU A 323 -7.01 24.01 3.18
N GLU A 324 -7.42 25.14 2.63
CA GLU A 324 -7.37 25.45 1.20
C GLU A 324 -7.12 26.95 0.93
N ALA A 325 -7.02 27.33 -0.34
CA ALA A 325 -6.70 28.69 -0.81
C ALA A 325 -7.52 29.80 -0.13
N ARG A 326 -8.84 29.64 0.07
CA ARG A 326 -9.68 30.67 0.71
C ARG A 326 -9.29 30.91 2.16
N HIS A 327 -8.89 29.88 2.92
CA HIS A 327 -8.36 30.06 4.29
C HIS A 327 -7.10 30.94 4.28
N LEU A 328 -6.22 30.75 3.30
CA LEU A 328 -5.02 31.56 3.16
C LEU A 328 -5.36 33.01 2.76
N ALA A 329 -6.34 33.20 1.88
CA ALA A 329 -6.84 34.53 1.51
C ALA A 329 -7.31 35.32 2.75
N GLN A 330 -7.96 34.68 3.72
CA GLN A 330 -8.36 35.36 4.97
C GLN A 330 -7.16 35.95 5.72
N LEU A 331 -6.04 35.23 5.76
CA LEU A 331 -4.82 35.69 6.43
C LEU A 331 -4.25 36.94 5.75
N TYR A 332 -4.26 37.01 4.41
CA TYR A 332 -3.82 38.21 3.69
C TYR A 332 -4.77 39.39 3.87
N ILE A 333 -6.08 39.19 3.66
CA ILE A 333 -7.07 40.27 3.63
C ILE A 333 -7.28 40.89 5.02
N LEU A 334 -7.13 40.10 6.08
CA LEU A 334 -7.21 40.57 7.46
C LEU A 334 -5.86 41.04 8.03
N SER A 335 -4.75 40.87 7.30
CA SER A 335 -3.44 41.34 7.72
C SER A 335 -3.39 42.87 7.85
N ASN A 336 -2.68 43.33 8.87
CA ASN A 336 -2.35 44.76 9.02
C ASN A 336 -1.14 45.17 8.18
N ASP A 337 -0.39 44.23 7.61
CA ASP A 337 0.72 44.50 6.70
C ASP A 337 0.18 44.77 5.29
N GLU A 338 0.20 46.04 4.88
CA GLU A 338 -0.27 46.47 3.57
C GLU A 338 0.57 45.88 2.43
N SER A 339 1.84 45.56 2.67
CA SER A 339 2.70 44.95 1.66
C SER A 339 2.29 43.52 1.31
N LEU A 340 1.58 42.83 2.21
CA LEU A 340 0.99 41.52 1.98
C LEU A 340 -0.45 41.64 1.48
N ARG A 341 -1.24 42.54 2.09
CA ARG A 341 -2.67 42.66 1.84
C ARG A 341 -3.01 43.25 0.47
N LEU A 342 -2.45 44.41 0.13
CA LEU A 342 -2.88 45.17 -1.06
C LEU A 342 -2.64 44.40 -2.37
N PRO A 343 -1.50 43.72 -2.60
CA PRO A 343 -1.30 42.95 -3.84
C PRO A 343 -2.34 41.85 -4.03
N VAL A 344 -2.68 41.13 -2.95
CA VAL A 344 -3.65 40.02 -2.99
C VAL A 344 -5.09 40.55 -3.16
N GLU A 345 -5.43 41.64 -2.48
CA GLU A 345 -6.72 42.33 -2.61
C GLU A 345 -6.95 42.80 -4.06
N GLU A 346 -5.94 43.44 -4.66
CA GLU A 346 -5.99 43.89 -6.06
C GLU A 346 -6.06 42.73 -7.06
N ALA A 347 -5.34 41.64 -6.82
CA ALA A 347 -5.35 40.46 -7.68
C ALA A 347 -6.72 39.76 -7.67
N ILE A 348 -7.25 39.46 -6.47
CA ILE A 348 -8.56 38.80 -6.31
C ILE A 348 -9.66 39.66 -6.95
N ALA A 349 -9.62 40.98 -6.78
CA ALA A 349 -10.57 41.90 -7.42
C ALA A 349 -10.59 41.82 -8.96
N LYS A 350 -9.58 41.24 -9.61
CA LYS A 350 -9.48 41.08 -11.07
C LYS A 350 -9.81 39.67 -11.56
N PHE A 351 -10.19 38.72 -10.71
CA PHE A 351 -10.45 37.33 -11.14
C PHE A 351 -11.47 37.20 -12.29
N THR A 352 -12.55 37.99 -12.30
CA THR A 352 -13.54 37.98 -13.40
C THR A 352 -13.03 38.60 -14.71
N GLN A 353 -11.88 39.28 -14.67
CA GLN A 353 -11.15 39.79 -15.84
C GLN A 353 -10.11 38.76 -16.33
N ASN A 354 -9.62 37.92 -15.42
CA ASN A 354 -8.59 36.91 -15.64
C ASN A 354 -9.16 35.50 -15.46
N LEU A 355 -10.10 35.10 -16.32
CA LEU A 355 -10.78 33.81 -16.19
C LEU A 355 -9.80 32.62 -16.40
N PRO A 356 -9.79 31.61 -15.52
CA PRO A 356 -8.86 30.49 -15.59
C PRO A 356 -9.33 29.40 -16.57
N PHE A 357 -9.02 29.53 -17.86
CA PHE A 357 -9.28 28.50 -18.87
C PHE A 357 -8.14 27.48 -18.94
N PHE A 358 -8.44 26.21 -18.70
CA PHE A 358 -7.45 25.13 -18.81
C PHE A 358 -7.32 24.63 -20.25
N TYR A 359 -8.31 24.91 -21.10
CA TYR A 359 -8.35 24.45 -22.48
C TYR A 359 -8.86 25.51 -23.47
N GLN A 360 -8.42 25.42 -24.72
CA GLN A 360 -8.71 26.42 -25.76
C GLN A 360 -10.20 26.51 -26.12
N ASP A 361 -10.89 25.38 -26.16
CA ASP A 361 -12.31 25.26 -26.45
C ASP A 361 -13.20 25.93 -25.40
N GLU A 362 -12.78 25.94 -24.13
CA GLU A 362 -13.47 26.67 -23.06
C GLU A 362 -13.51 28.19 -23.32
N THR A 363 -12.50 28.73 -24.03
CA THR A 363 -12.41 30.17 -24.34
C THR A 363 -13.44 30.63 -25.38
N GLU A 364 -14.00 29.70 -26.15
CA GLU A 364 -14.98 29.97 -27.20
C GLU A 364 -16.39 29.47 -26.81
N ASN A 365 -16.49 28.62 -25.78
CA ASN A 365 -17.74 28.09 -25.27
C ASN A 365 -18.43 29.07 -24.30
N ALA A 366 -19.53 29.67 -24.74
CA ALA A 366 -20.30 30.64 -23.95
C ALA A 366 -20.80 30.10 -22.59
N GLU A 367 -21.13 28.81 -22.51
CA GLU A 367 -21.56 28.17 -21.27
C GLU A 367 -20.38 28.00 -20.30
N ALA A 368 -19.24 27.51 -20.78
CA ALA A 368 -18.01 27.38 -19.98
C ALA A 368 -17.54 28.75 -19.45
N ILE A 369 -17.55 29.79 -20.29
CA ILE A 369 -17.22 31.17 -19.89
C ILE A 369 -18.14 31.65 -18.78
N ALA A 370 -19.46 31.39 -18.88
CA ALA A 370 -20.43 31.80 -17.87
C ALA A 370 -20.17 31.10 -16.53
N ILE A 371 -19.98 29.78 -16.54
CA ILE A 371 -19.69 28.97 -15.34
C ILE A 371 -18.41 29.44 -14.66
N ILE A 372 -17.31 29.60 -15.41
CA ILE A 372 -16.02 30.03 -14.87
C ILE A 372 -16.13 31.44 -14.30
N ARG A 373 -16.81 32.36 -15.01
CA ARG A 373 -17.04 33.73 -14.53
C ARG A 373 -17.81 33.75 -13.21
N GLU A 374 -18.85 32.94 -13.10
CA GLU A 374 -19.64 32.82 -11.87
C GLU A 374 -18.81 32.30 -10.69
N ARG A 375 -17.94 31.29 -10.90
CA ARG A 375 -16.99 30.85 -9.87
C ARG A 375 -16.01 31.96 -9.46
N MET A 376 -15.52 32.74 -10.41
CA MET A 376 -14.63 33.87 -10.12
C MET A 376 -15.32 34.99 -9.34
N GLU A 377 -16.61 35.26 -9.59
CA GLU A 377 -17.42 36.17 -8.77
C GLU A 377 -17.53 35.67 -7.32
N ASN A 378 -17.71 34.36 -7.14
CA ASN A 378 -17.73 33.73 -5.82
C ASN A 378 -16.40 33.89 -5.08
N TYR A 379 -15.28 33.70 -5.77
CA TYR A 379 -13.95 33.85 -5.17
C TYR A 379 -13.61 35.32 -4.86
N GLN A 380 -14.08 36.27 -5.68
CA GLN A 380 -13.94 37.71 -5.43
C GLN A 380 -14.48 38.16 -4.07
N ALA A 381 -15.52 37.49 -3.56
CA ALA A 381 -16.08 37.78 -2.25
C ALA A 381 -15.04 37.65 -1.11
N TYR A 382 -14.04 36.78 -1.26
CA TYR A 382 -12.97 36.57 -0.27
C TYR A 382 -11.90 37.67 -0.31
N GLY A 383 -11.78 38.42 -1.41
CA GLY A 383 -10.81 39.51 -1.55
C GLY A 383 -11.22 40.81 -0.88
N ASN A 384 -12.49 40.95 -0.48
CA ASN A 384 -13.01 42.19 0.10
C ASN A 384 -13.13 42.11 1.62
N ARG A 385 -12.34 42.92 2.33
CA ARG A 385 -12.35 42.98 3.80
C ARG A 385 -13.73 43.28 4.39
N ALA A 386 -14.58 44.02 3.69
CA ALA A 386 -15.93 44.36 4.14
C ALA A 386 -16.90 43.16 4.15
N ASN A 387 -16.55 42.05 3.48
CA ASN A 387 -17.36 40.83 3.47
C ASN A 387 -17.09 39.95 4.70
N TYR A 388 -16.01 40.20 5.44
CA TYR A 388 -15.67 39.39 6.60
C TYR A 388 -16.57 39.73 7.79
N ARG A 389 -16.97 38.70 8.52
CA ARG A 389 -17.74 38.77 9.77
C ARG A 389 -17.01 38.01 10.85
N ILE A 390 -17.11 38.51 12.07
CA ILE A 390 -16.49 37.91 13.24
C ILE A 390 -17.58 37.72 14.29
N LYS A 391 -17.63 36.52 14.87
CA LYS A 391 -18.53 36.19 15.99
C LYS A 391 -17.75 35.45 17.06
N ASP A 392 -17.87 35.92 18.29
CA ASP A 392 -17.32 35.22 19.43
C ASP A 392 -18.18 33.99 19.76
N ILE A 393 -17.54 32.82 19.84
CA ILE A 393 -18.12 31.54 20.20
C ILE A 393 -17.27 30.97 21.35
N GLY A 394 -17.65 31.31 22.59
CA GLY A 394 -16.88 30.98 23.78
C GLY A 394 -15.50 31.65 23.75
N ASP A 395 -14.44 30.86 23.94
CA ASP A 395 -13.05 31.34 23.90
C ASP A 395 -12.47 31.43 22.47
N LYS A 396 -13.28 31.18 21.43
CA LYS A 396 -12.85 31.20 20.02
C LYS A 396 -13.61 32.27 19.24
N GLN A 397 -12.95 32.86 18.24
CA GLN A 397 -13.59 33.73 17.26
C GLN A 397 -13.83 32.94 15.97
N MET A 398 -15.08 32.91 15.52
CA MET A 398 -15.44 32.40 14.21
C MET A 398 -15.36 33.54 13.21
N ILE A 399 -14.57 33.35 12.16
CA ILE A 399 -14.42 34.28 11.04
C ILE A 399 -15.01 33.60 9.81
N TRP A 400 -15.87 34.31 9.08
CA TRP A 400 -16.38 33.83 7.80
C TRP A 400 -16.60 34.99 6.83
N VAL A 401 -16.66 34.66 5.54
CA VAL A 401 -17.02 35.60 4.48
C VAL A 401 -18.53 35.52 4.28
N GLU A 402 -19.19 36.67 4.36
CA GLU A 402 -20.58 36.85 3.96
C GLU A 402 -20.59 37.47 2.55
N PRO A 403 -20.87 36.68 1.49
CA PRO A 403 -20.94 37.22 0.13
C PRO A 403 -22.06 38.25 -0.02
N PRO A 404 -21.96 39.14 -1.04
CA PRO A 404 -23.06 40.00 -1.47
C PRO A 404 -24.39 39.24 -1.65
N GLU A 405 -25.50 39.94 -1.40
CA GLU A 405 -26.84 39.33 -1.34
C GLU A 405 -27.27 38.65 -2.66
N ASP A 406 -26.87 39.22 -3.80
CA ASP A 406 -27.13 38.70 -5.14
C ASP A 406 -26.39 37.39 -5.41
N ILE A 407 -25.12 37.29 -4.99
CA ILE A 407 -24.31 36.07 -5.08
C ILE A 407 -24.91 34.97 -4.17
N ARG A 408 -25.29 35.34 -2.95
CA ARG A 408 -25.89 34.40 -1.98
C ARG A 408 -27.19 33.77 -2.51
N LYS A 409 -28.12 34.57 -3.04
CA LYS A 409 -29.39 34.07 -3.59
C LYS A 409 -29.20 33.15 -4.79
N ARG A 410 -28.18 33.42 -5.62
CA ARG A 410 -27.84 32.60 -6.78
C ARG A 410 -27.32 31.23 -6.36
N ASN A 411 -26.32 31.22 -5.47
CA ASN A 411 -25.69 29.98 -5.00
C ASN A 411 -26.64 29.08 -4.18
N GLU A 412 -27.63 29.64 -3.50
CA GLU A 412 -28.64 28.86 -2.75
C GLU A 412 -29.38 27.82 -3.64
N VAL A 413 -29.53 28.09 -4.94
CA VAL A 413 -30.19 27.18 -5.88
C VAL A 413 -29.28 26.00 -6.27
N GLU A 414 -27.99 26.24 -6.52
CA GLU A 414 -27.00 25.23 -6.90
C GLU A 414 -26.47 24.40 -5.72
N LEU A 415 -26.45 24.98 -4.52
CA LEU A 415 -26.05 24.27 -3.30
C LEU A 415 -27.02 23.14 -2.96
N ASN A 416 -28.29 23.21 -3.38
CA ASN A 416 -29.31 22.24 -2.99
C ASN A 416 -29.04 20.80 -3.46
N PRO A 417 -28.73 20.51 -4.74
CA PRO A 417 -28.38 19.16 -5.20
C PRO A 417 -27.06 18.63 -4.59
N ILE A 418 -26.03 19.48 -4.49
CA ILE A 418 -24.72 19.11 -3.93
C ILE A 418 -24.84 18.82 -2.42
N SER A 419 -25.58 19.65 -1.69
CA SER A 419 -25.87 19.45 -0.26
C SER A 419 -26.66 18.17 -0.03
N LYS A 420 -27.57 17.79 -0.93
CA LYS A 420 -28.28 16.50 -0.86
C LYS A 420 -27.32 15.32 -1.04
N LEU A 421 -26.43 15.37 -2.04
CA LEU A 421 -25.43 14.32 -2.27
C LEU A 421 -24.47 14.18 -1.09
N GLN A 422 -23.98 15.31 -0.55
CA GLN A 422 -23.14 15.35 0.65
C GLN A 422 -23.87 14.81 1.89
N SER A 423 -25.16 15.14 2.04
CA SER A 423 -25.99 14.61 3.12
C SER A 423 -26.16 13.09 3.02
N TRP A 424 -26.39 12.54 1.81
CA TRP A 424 -26.49 11.09 1.61
C TRP A 424 -25.16 10.38 1.87
N LEU A 425 -24.05 10.96 1.41
CA LEU A 425 -22.71 10.44 1.71
C LEU A 425 -22.43 10.48 3.22
N GLY A 426 -22.82 11.56 3.89
CA GLY A 426 -22.75 11.69 5.35
C GLY A 426 -23.52 10.58 6.07
N LEU A 427 -24.71 10.23 5.60
CA LEU A 427 -25.49 9.10 6.12
C LEU A 427 -24.81 7.74 5.87
N CYS A 428 -24.22 7.53 4.68
CA CYS A 428 -23.45 6.32 4.38
C CYS A 428 -22.24 6.18 5.31
N MET A 429 -21.47 7.25 5.50
CA MET A 429 -20.30 7.24 6.40
C MET A 429 -20.71 7.04 7.86
N TRP A 430 -21.77 7.70 8.31
CA TRP A 430 -22.33 7.50 9.65
C TRP A 430 -22.75 6.04 9.86
N ALA A 431 -23.46 5.46 8.88
CA ALA A 431 -23.92 4.08 8.95
C ALA A 431 -22.72 3.11 8.98
N GLN A 432 -21.70 3.33 8.16
CA GLN A 432 -20.48 2.52 8.16
C GLN A 432 -19.77 2.57 9.52
N LYS A 433 -19.51 3.78 10.04
CA LYS A 433 -18.87 3.97 11.35
C LYS A 433 -19.68 3.32 12.46
N THR A 434 -21.00 3.44 12.39
CA THR A 434 -21.93 2.80 13.33
C THR A 434 -21.84 1.27 13.27
N ILE A 435 -21.78 0.70 12.06
CA ILE A 435 -21.63 -0.75 11.85
C ILE A 435 -20.28 -1.24 12.38
N GLU A 436 -19.19 -0.53 12.10
CA GLU A 436 -17.82 -0.87 12.54
C GLU A 436 -17.68 -0.80 14.07
N GLN A 437 -18.30 0.19 14.69
CA GLN A 437 -18.26 0.40 16.14
C GLN A 437 -19.27 -0.46 16.91
N GLY A 438 -20.26 -1.02 16.21
CA GLY A 438 -21.39 -1.72 16.82
C GLY A 438 -22.32 -0.85 17.68
N THR A 439 -22.13 0.47 17.64
CA THR A 439 -22.89 1.48 18.40
C THR A 439 -23.02 2.75 17.55
N ALA A 440 -24.03 3.59 17.83
CA ALA A 440 -24.28 4.79 17.03
C ALA A 440 -23.10 5.77 17.07
N ALA A 441 -22.65 6.21 15.90
CA ALA A 441 -21.63 7.23 15.80
C ALA A 441 -22.16 8.61 16.25
N ASP A 442 -21.31 9.39 16.94
CA ASP A 442 -21.67 10.66 17.60
C ASP A 442 -22.23 11.75 16.67
N ASP A 443 -22.00 11.63 15.36
CA ASP A 443 -22.25 12.69 14.37
C ASP A 443 -23.75 12.87 14.04
N ILE A 444 -24.56 11.81 14.11
CA ILE A 444 -26.00 11.79 13.78
C ILE A 444 -26.70 10.82 14.75
N THR A 445 -27.87 11.15 15.29
CA THR A 445 -28.62 10.17 16.11
C THR A 445 -29.33 9.12 15.24
N ILE A 446 -29.60 7.94 15.80
CA ILE A 446 -30.33 6.87 15.08
C ILE A 446 -31.69 7.40 14.57
N GLU A 447 -32.42 8.18 15.37
CA GLU A 447 -33.71 8.79 15.01
C GLU A 447 -33.57 9.71 13.78
N GLN A 448 -32.55 10.56 13.78
CA GLN A 448 -32.30 11.51 12.71
C GLN A 448 -31.93 10.79 11.41
N ALA A 449 -31.09 9.76 11.50
CA ALA A 449 -30.72 8.94 10.35
C ALA A 449 -31.94 8.23 9.75
N VAL A 450 -32.79 7.61 10.59
CA VAL A 450 -34.02 6.92 10.15
C VAL A 450 -35.01 7.89 9.51
N ALA A 451 -35.23 9.07 10.12
CA ALA A 451 -36.11 10.09 9.55
C ALA A 451 -35.60 10.53 8.16
N SER A 452 -34.30 10.78 8.06
CA SER A 452 -33.66 11.22 6.81
C SER A 452 -33.85 10.20 5.70
N VAL A 453 -33.56 8.91 5.93
CA VAL A 453 -33.69 7.90 4.86
C VAL A 453 -35.13 7.59 4.50
N LYS A 454 -36.09 7.69 5.43
CA LYS A 454 -37.52 7.53 5.13
C LYS A 454 -38.04 8.60 4.16
N GLU A 455 -37.55 9.84 4.27
CA GLU A 455 -37.88 10.90 3.31
C GLU A 455 -37.30 10.64 1.91
N LEU A 456 -36.24 9.84 1.83
CA LEU A 456 -35.58 9.48 0.56
C LEU A 456 -36.22 8.30 -0.16
N GLN A 457 -37.08 7.51 0.49
CA GLN A 457 -37.63 6.28 -0.11
C GLN A 457 -38.60 6.59 -1.25
N GLN A 458 -38.53 5.80 -2.32
CA GLN A 458 -39.41 5.91 -3.48
C GLN A 458 -40.00 4.54 -3.84
N ALA A 459 -41.15 4.55 -4.51
CA ALA A 459 -41.77 3.32 -5.01
C ALA A 459 -40.89 2.72 -6.13
N GLY A 460 -40.53 1.44 -6.01
CA GLY A 460 -39.67 0.76 -6.98
C GLY A 460 -38.17 0.84 -6.69
N ASP A 461 -37.76 1.34 -5.52
CA ASP A 461 -36.37 1.26 -5.06
C ASP A 461 -35.82 -0.18 -5.19
N PHE A 462 -34.56 -0.31 -5.62
CA PHE A 462 -33.84 -1.58 -5.86
C PHE A 462 -34.36 -2.46 -7.03
N SER A 463 -35.33 -2.01 -7.83
CA SER A 463 -35.90 -2.80 -8.94
C SER A 463 -35.06 -2.79 -10.23
N LEU A 464 -34.17 -1.81 -10.39
CA LEU A 464 -33.30 -1.66 -11.55
C LEU A 464 -31.85 -2.04 -11.20
N PRO A 465 -31.04 -2.45 -12.21
CA PRO A 465 -29.62 -2.65 -12.01
C PRO A 465 -28.92 -1.41 -11.44
N TYR A 466 -27.81 -1.64 -10.75
CA TYR A 466 -26.99 -0.56 -10.22
C TYR A 466 -26.35 0.23 -11.38
N GLU A 467 -26.92 1.39 -11.74
CA GLU A 467 -26.35 2.29 -12.75
C GLU A 467 -25.51 3.37 -12.05
N ASN A 468 -24.29 3.63 -12.54
CA ASN A 468 -23.39 4.64 -11.97
C ASN A 468 -23.81 6.08 -12.33
N THR A 469 -25.10 6.41 -12.19
CA THR A 469 -25.54 7.81 -12.10
C THR A 469 -25.44 8.22 -10.63
N GLU A 470 -24.46 9.09 -10.31
CA GLU A 470 -24.02 9.41 -8.94
C GLU A 470 -25.17 9.72 -7.97
N GLN A 471 -26.30 10.24 -8.44
CA GLN A 471 -27.40 10.66 -7.58
C GLN A 471 -28.34 9.51 -7.16
N ILE A 472 -28.75 8.62 -8.06
CA ILE A 472 -29.73 7.56 -7.72
C ILE A 472 -29.07 6.48 -6.85
N SER A 473 -27.83 6.13 -7.18
CA SER A 473 -27.09 5.08 -6.49
C SER A 473 -26.76 5.45 -5.05
N ARG A 474 -26.25 6.67 -4.81
CA ARG A 474 -25.92 7.15 -3.45
C ARG A 474 -27.12 7.20 -2.51
N ARG A 475 -28.31 7.49 -3.03
CA ARG A 475 -29.56 7.46 -2.25
C ARG A 475 -29.90 6.04 -1.79
N LEU A 476 -29.84 5.05 -2.68
CA LEU A 476 -30.12 3.64 -2.36
C LEU A 476 -29.10 3.07 -1.37
N GLU A 477 -27.82 3.44 -1.51
CA GLU A 477 -26.75 3.09 -0.57
C GLU A 477 -27.05 3.61 0.84
N ALA A 478 -27.46 4.87 0.97
CA ALA A 478 -27.79 5.47 2.27
C ALA A 478 -28.98 4.74 2.93
N ILE A 479 -30.04 4.45 2.16
CA ILE A 479 -31.22 3.75 2.66
C ILE A 479 -30.86 2.35 3.18
N ALA A 480 -30.13 1.55 2.39
CA ALA A 480 -29.75 0.20 2.78
C ALA A 480 -28.76 0.17 3.96
N SER A 481 -27.80 1.11 3.97
CA SER A 481 -26.77 1.19 5.03
C SER A 481 -27.36 1.60 6.37
N VAL A 482 -28.28 2.57 6.40
CA VAL A 482 -28.99 2.94 7.64
C VAL A 482 -29.87 1.79 8.13
N ALA A 483 -30.58 1.08 7.24
CA ALA A 483 -31.38 -0.08 7.62
C ALA A 483 -30.54 -1.19 8.29
N ALA A 484 -29.30 -1.43 7.80
CA ALA A 484 -28.38 -2.35 8.44
C ALA A 484 -27.82 -1.80 9.77
N ALA A 485 -27.39 -0.53 9.78
CA ALA A 485 -26.74 0.11 10.92
C ALA A 485 -27.64 0.14 12.17
N ILE A 486 -28.94 0.41 12.03
CA ILE A 486 -29.84 0.46 13.18
C ILE A 486 -30.05 -0.91 13.82
N LEU A 487 -30.09 -1.98 13.03
CA LEU A 487 -30.20 -3.34 13.56
C LEU A 487 -28.94 -3.74 14.33
N ILE A 488 -27.78 -3.25 13.89
CA ILE A 488 -26.48 -3.55 14.50
C ILE A 488 -26.23 -2.71 15.75
N ALA A 489 -26.61 -1.44 15.74
CA ALA A 489 -26.35 -0.51 16.83
C ALA A 489 -27.30 -0.70 18.02
N ASP A 490 -28.60 -0.90 17.77
CA ASP A 490 -29.60 -1.05 18.82
C ASP A 490 -30.84 -1.82 18.33
N PHE A 491 -30.74 -3.15 18.35
CA PHE A 491 -31.81 -4.04 17.90
C PHE A 491 -33.08 -3.91 18.75
N GLU A 492 -32.94 -3.78 20.07
CA GLU A 492 -34.07 -3.65 21.00
C GLU A 492 -34.84 -2.35 20.72
N TRP A 493 -34.12 -1.24 20.57
CA TRP A 493 -34.72 0.03 20.18
C TRP A 493 -35.43 -0.09 18.82
N ALA A 494 -34.79 -0.68 17.81
CA ALA A 494 -35.41 -0.89 16.50
C ALA A 494 -36.69 -1.74 16.60
N GLN A 495 -36.74 -2.72 17.50
CA GLN A 495 -37.94 -3.49 17.80
C GLN A 495 -39.02 -2.64 18.46
N THR A 496 -38.69 -1.82 19.48
CA THR A 496 -39.67 -0.94 20.14
C THR A 496 -40.28 0.09 19.19
N GLN A 497 -39.52 0.54 18.19
CA GLN A 497 -39.97 1.50 17.18
C GLN A 497 -40.63 0.84 15.96
N ASN A 498 -40.84 -0.49 15.96
CA ASN A 498 -41.36 -1.26 14.82
C ASN A 498 -40.54 -1.08 13.53
N LEU A 499 -39.23 -0.86 13.64
CA LEU A 499 -38.30 -0.68 12.51
C LEU A 499 -37.67 -1.99 12.04
N VAL A 500 -37.82 -3.09 12.79
CA VAL A 500 -37.29 -4.41 12.39
C VAL A 500 -37.91 -4.88 11.07
N THR A 501 -39.23 -4.81 10.92
CA THR A 501 -39.93 -5.19 9.68
C THR A 501 -39.55 -4.27 8.52
N TRP A 502 -39.47 -2.96 8.76
CA TRP A 502 -39.03 -2.00 7.74
C TRP A 502 -37.60 -2.29 7.27
N SER A 503 -36.68 -2.56 8.19
CA SER A 503 -35.29 -2.89 7.87
C SER A 503 -35.21 -4.19 7.10
N ARG A 504 -35.94 -5.23 7.53
CA ARG A 504 -36.04 -6.52 6.83
C ARG A 504 -36.44 -6.33 5.36
N ASP A 505 -37.52 -5.59 5.10
CA ASP A 505 -38.05 -5.43 3.75
C ASP A 505 -37.08 -4.66 2.85
N ILE A 506 -36.42 -3.63 3.38
CA ILE A 506 -35.37 -2.88 2.66
C ILE A 506 -34.16 -3.74 2.34
N LEU A 507 -33.68 -4.53 3.31
CA LEU A 507 -32.50 -5.36 3.12
C LEU A 507 -32.78 -6.53 2.16
N ILE A 508 -33.99 -7.09 2.15
CA ILE A 508 -34.39 -8.09 1.14
C ILE A 508 -34.48 -7.45 -0.25
N ALA A 509 -35.05 -6.25 -0.37
CA ALA A 509 -35.10 -5.54 -1.64
C ALA A 509 -33.69 -5.24 -2.18
N ALA A 510 -32.80 -4.75 -1.31
CA ALA A 510 -31.39 -4.51 -1.64
C ALA A 510 -30.64 -5.81 -2.03
N ALA A 511 -30.92 -6.93 -1.36
CA ALA A 511 -30.33 -8.23 -1.70
C ALA A 511 -30.74 -8.72 -3.10
N ARG A 512 -31.98 -8.43 -3.51
CA ARG A 512 -32.56 -8.85 -4.81
C ARG A 512 -32.26 -7.89 -5.96
N MET A 513 -31.52 -6.83 -5.70
CA MET A 513 -31.18 -5.84 -6.71
C MET A 513 -30.45 -6.51 -7.89
N PRO A 514 -30.87 -6.28 -9.15
CA PRO A 514 -30.21 -6.88 -10.31
C PRO A 514 -28.75 -6.44 -10.45
N ASP A 515 -27.90 -7.33 -10.97
CA ASP A 515 -26.50 -7.02 -11.23
C ASP A 515 -26.33 -6.09 -12.43
N ALA A 516 -25.34 -5.20 -12.34
CA ALA A 516 -24.93 -4.34 -13.43
C ALA A 516 -23.86 -5.01 -14.30
N ASN A 517 -23.81 -4.68 -15.59
CA ASN A 517 -22.81 -5.21 -16.53
C ASN A 517 -21.38 -4.71 -16.27
N GLN A 518 -21.16 -3.81 -15.31
CA GLN A 518 -19.85 -3.22 -15.01
C GLN A 518 -19.39 -3.60 -13.60
N ALA A 519 -18.26 -4.31 -13.54
CA ALA A 519 -17.57 -4.68 -12.31
C ALA A 519 -16.75 -3.49 -11.76
N HIS A 520 -17.41 -2.51 -11.17
CA HIS A 520 -16.74 -1.46 -10.39
C HIS A 520 -16.87 -1.73 -8.88
N ILE A 521 -15.73 -1.62 -8.19
CA ILE A 521 -15.56 -1.83 -6.75
C ILE A 521 -16.29 -0.71 -6.00
N ILE A 522 -17.31 -1.03 -5.19
CA ILE A 522 -18.01 -0.03 -4.36
C ILE A 522 -18.29 -0.59 -2.96
N SER A 523 -17.57 -0.08 -1.94
CA SER A 523 -17.70 -0.46 -0.52
C SER A 523 -19.10 -0.20 0.08
N PHE A 524 -19.88 0.71 -0.54
CA PHE A 524 -21.22 1.10 -0.09
C PHE A 524 -22.37 0.37 -0.81
N HIS A 525 -22.08 -0.63 -1.65
CA HIS A 525 -23.09 -1.29 -2.47
C HIS A 525 -24.27 -1.82 -1.62
N PRO A 526 -25.54 -1.63 -2.02
CA PRO A 526 -26.70 -2.04 -1.21
C PRO A 526 -26.70 -3.52 -0.79
N LYS A 527 -26.18 -4.43 -1.64
CA LYS A 527 -26.04 -5.86 -1.30
C LYS A 527 -25.06 -6.12 -0.13
N VAL A 528 -24.05 -5.28 0.05
CA VAL A 528 -23.12 -5.36 1.20
C VAL A 528 -23.87 -5.05 2.48
N SER A 529 -24.64 -3.95 2.50
CA SER A 529 -25.49 -3.59 3.64
C SER A 529 -26.55 -4.66 3.92
N ALA A 530 -27.15 -5.25 2.87
CA ALA A 530 -28.05 -6.39 2.99
C ALA A 530 -27.39 -7.58 3.68
N GLY A 531 -26.19 -7.98 3.26
CA GLY A 531 -25.43 -9.07 3.89
C GLY A 531 -25.23 -8.87 5.39
N ARG A 532 -24.86 -7.65 5.81
CA ARG A 532 -24.67 -7.32 7.24
C ARG A 532 -25.97 -7.32 8.03
N GLY A 533 -27.00 -6.64 7.54
CA GLY A 533 -28.27 -6.47 8.25
C GLY A 533 -29.10 -7.75 8.35
N LEU A 534 -29.13 -8.58 7.28
CA LEU A 534 -29.85 -9.85 7.29
C LEU A 534 -29.26 -10.84 8.30
N GLY A 535 -27.93 -10.90 8.44
CA GLY A 535 -27.30 -11.71 9.47
C GLY A 535 -27.67 -11.27 10.89
N MET A 536 -27.82 -9.97 11.12
CA MET A 536 -28.24 -9.44 12.43
C MET A 536 -29.69 -9.83 12.78
N LEU A 537 -30.59 -9.89 11.80
CA LEU A 537 -31.94 -10.43 11.99
C LEU A 537 -31.90 -11.90 12.42
N ILE A 538 -30.99 -12.70 11.85
CA ILE A 538 -30.84 -14.11 12.22
C ILE A 538 -30.28 -14.23 13.63
N ALA A 539 -29.24 -13.47 13.97
CA ALA A 539 -28.62 -13.48 15.31
C ALA A 539 -29.64 -13.18 16.44
N HIS A 540 -30.64 -12.34 16.17
CA HIS A 540 -31.71 -12.00 17.12
C HIS A 540 -32.97 -12.87 16.99
N ASN A 541 -32.91 -13.98 16.23
CA ASN A 541 -34.03 -14.90 16.01
C ASN A 541 -35.29 -14.21 15.44
N ALA A 542 -35.08 -13.15 14.63
CA ALA A 542 -36.12 -12.37 13.96
C ALA A 542 -36.17 -12.63 12.44
N ALA A 543 -35.36 -13.56 11.94
CA ALA A 543 -35.33 -13.98 10.56
C ALA A 543 -36.35 -15.08 10.27
N ASP A 544 -37.02 -14.98 9.12
CA ASP A 544 -37.85 -16.05 8.56
C ASP A 544 -37.09 -16.83 7.47
N LEU A 545 -37.77 -17.82 6.87
CA LEU A 545 -37.16 -18.65 5.83
C LEU A 545 -36.68 -17.82 4.64
N GLU A 546 -37.40 -16.75 4.28
CA GLU A 546 -37.03 -15.88 3.17
C GLU A 546 -35.69 -15.19 3.43
N VAL A 547 -35.47 -14.64 4.63
CA VAL A 547 -34.18 -14.04 5.04
C VAL A 547 -33.06 -15.06 4.95
N ARG A 548 -33.26 -16.28 5.49
CA ARG A 548 -32.24 -17.35 5.48
C ARG A 548 -31.87 -17.75 4.03
N GLN A 549 -32.86 -17.80 3.13
CA GLN A 549 -32.63 -18.08 1.71
C GLN A 549 -31.87 -16.94 1.00
N GLN A 550 -32.18 -15.67 1.30
CA GLN A 550 -31.45 -14.53 0.72
C GLN A 550 -29.96 -14.57 1.09
N VAL A 551 -29.63 -14.93 2.34
CA VAL A 551 -28.24 -15.06 2.78
C VAL A 551 -27.47 -16.08 1.93
N LEU A 552 -28.05 -17.24 1.62
CA LEU A 552 -27.39 -18.23 0.75
C LEU A 552 -27.29 -17.75 -0.71
N MET A 553 -28.27 -17.01 -1.22
CA MET A 553 -28.20 -16.46 -2.58
C MET A 553 -27.11 -15.41 -2.74
N LEU A 554 -26.95 -14.53 -1.74
CA LEU A 554 -25.89 -13.51 -1.76
C LEU A 554 -24.47 -14.09 -1.70
N LEU A 555 -24.29 -15.34 -1.22
CA LEU A 555 -23.00 -16.05 -1.31
C LEU A 555 -22.62 -16.44 -2.74
N GLY A 556 -23.61 -16.46 -3.64
CA GLY A 556 -23.42 -16.66 -5.07
C GLY A 556 -23.10 -15.37 -5.82
N GLU A 557 -22.87 -14.25 -5.16
CA GLU A 557 -22.51 -13.00 -5.84
C GLU A 557 -21.05 -13.04 -6.30
N GLU A 558 -20.74 -12.43 -7.45
CA GLU A 558 -19.34 -12.30 -7.92
C GLU A 558 -18.54 -11.31 -7.06
N GLN A 559 -19.24 -10.41 -6.34
CA GLN A 559 -18.65 -9.36 -5.52
C GLN A 559 -18.14 -9.90 -4.17
N GLU A 560 -16.82 -9.90 -3.98
CA GLU A 560 -16.17 -10.39 -2.75
C GLU A 560 -16.66 -9.68 -1.48
N GLU A 561 -16.97 -8.39 -1.55
CA GLU A 561 -17.43 -7.59 -0.41
C GLU A 561 -18.79 -8.03 0.13
N VAL A 562 -19.67 -8.51 -0.75
CA VAL A 562 -20.96 -9.05 -0.36
C VAL A 562 -20.76 -10.36 0.42
N VAL A 563 -19.89 -11.24 -0.09
CA VAL A 563 -19.54 -12.50 0.58
C VAL A 563 -18.90 -12.25 1.95
N LYS A 564 -17.98 -11.28 2.06
CA LYS A 564 -17.37 -10.86 3.34
C LYS A 564 -18.42 -10.38 4.33
N ALA A 565 -19.30 -9.48 3.91
CA ALA A 565 -20.35 -8.94 4.77
C ALA A 565 -21.23 -10.03 5.39
N ILE A 566 -21.61 -11.04 4.60
CA ILE A 566 -22.37 -12.19 5.07
C ILE A 566 -21.59 -12.96 6.11
N PHE A 567 -20.35 -13.34 5.81
CA PHE A 567 -19.54 -14.16 6.71
C PHE A 567 -19.18 -13.45 8.03
N CYS A 568 -18.93 -12.13 8.00
CA CYS A 568 -18.80 -11.32 9.21
C CYS A 568 -20.07 -11.39 10.08
N SER A 569 -21.25 -11.31 9.47
CA SER A 569 -22.52 -11.38 10.19
C SER A 569 -22.84 -12.78 10.74
N LEU A 570 -22.45 -13.84 10.01
CA LEU A 570 -22.70 -15.23 10.41
C LEU A 570 -21.81 -15.68 11.58
N TYR A 571 -20.74 -14.96 11.90
CA TYR A 571 -19.82 -15.31 13.00
C TYR A 571 -20.55 -15.56 14.33
N GLN A 572 -21.56 -14.74 14.64
CA GLN A 572 -22.35 -14.84 15.88
C GLN A 572 -23.58 -15.75 15.74
N VAL A 573 -23.89 -16.23 14.53
CA VAL A 573 -25.13 -16.97 14.22
C VAL A 573 -24.99 -18.47 14.45
N TRP A 574 -23.77 -19.00 14.57
CA TRP A 574 -23.51 -20.43 14.70
C TRP A 574 -24.25 -21.14 15.84
N GLU A 575 -24.50 -20.44 16.96
CA GLU A 575 -25.28 -20.98 18.09
C GLU A 575 -26.80 -20.85 17.91
N VAL A 576 -27.25 -19.98 17.00
CA VAL A 576 -28.66 -19.67 16.75
C VAL A 576 -29.22 -20.51 15.60
N ASP A 577 -28.48 -20.59 14.48
CA ASP A 577 -28.89 -21.30 13.27
C ASP A 577 -27.73 -22.07 12.64
N GLU A 578 -27.35 -23.17 13.30
CA GLU A 578 -26.25 -24.03 12.89
C GLU A 578 -26.42 -24.56 11.45
N ILE A 579 -27.67 -24.86 11.05
CA ILE A 579 -27.98 -25.44 9.74
C ILE A 579 -27.72 -24.44 8.62
N LEU A 580 -28.09 -23.17 8.80
CA LEU A 580 -27.76 -22.12 7.85
C LEU A 580 -26.23 -21.95 7.74
N CYS A 581 -25.52 -21.86 8.87
CA CYS A 581 -24.08 -21.66 8.88
C CYS A 581 -23.31 -22.80 8.18
N TRP A 582 -23.69 -24.05 8.40
CA TRP A 582 -23.07 -25.17 7.69
C TRP A 582 -23.40 -25.17 6.20
N ASN A 583 -24.63 -24.83 5.80
CA ASN A 583 -24.99 -24.69 4.38
C ASN A 583 -24.25 -23.53 3.71
N ALA A 584 -24.05 -22.41 4.40
CA ALA A 584 -23.23 -21.30 3.93
C ALA A 584 -21.76 -21.72 3.72
N LEU A 585 -21.16 -22.42 4.69
CA LEU A 585 -19.79 -22.91 4.61
C LEU A 585 -19.62 -23.94 3.47
N SER A 586 -20.56 -24.88 3.35
CA SER A 586 -20.55 -25.88 2.28
C SER A 586 -20.69 -25.25 0.90
N LEU A 587 -21.58 -24.25 0.76
CA LEU A 587 -21.83 -23.57 -0.49
C LEU A 587 -20.58 -22.79 -0.93
N ILE A 588 -20.01 -21.97 -0.04
CA ILE A 588 -18.83 -21.18 -0.41
C ILE A 588 -17.62 -22.06 -0.73
N LEU A 589 -17.43 -23.16 0.01
CA LEU A 589 -16.35 -24.10 -0.28
C LEU A 589 -16.58 -24.78 -1.63
N SER A 590 -17.83 -25.13 -1.97
CA SER A 590 -18.17 -25.67 -3.29
C SER A 590 -17.90 -24.65 -4.40
N LEU A 591 -18.20 -23.37 -4.17
CA LEU A 591 -17.91 -22.27 -5.11
C LEU A 591 -16.40 -22.01 -5.27
N CYS A 592 -15.60 -22.35 -4.27
CA CYS A 592 -14.15 -22.31 -4.37
C CYS A 592 -13.57 -23.41 -5.28
N LEU A 593 -14.32 -24.49 -5.53
CA LEU A 593 -13.86 -25.67 -6.26
C LEU A 593 -14.41 -25.68 -7.69
N ILE A 594 -13.87 -24.80 -8.54
CA ILE A 594 -14.38 -24.59 -9.90
C ILE A 594 -13.81 -25.66 -10.84
N PRO A 595 -14.64 -26.48 -11.52
CA PRO A 595 -14.15 -27.44 -12.50
C PRO A 595 -13.37 -26.76 -13.64
N ALA A 596 -12.17 -27.26 -13.96
CA ALA A 596 -11.27 -26.62 -14.93
C ALA A 596 -11.88 -26.47 -16.33
N ASN A 597 -12.79 -27.37 -16.71
CA ASN A 597 -13.48 -27.35 -18.00
C ASN A 597 -14.54 -26.25 -18.15
N ILE A 598 -14.97 -25.62 -17.04
CA ILE A 598 -15.95 -24.51 -17.07
C ILE A 598 -15.37 -23.19 -16.57
N ALA A 599 -14.22 -23.21 -15.90
CA ALA A 599 -13.65 -22.03 -15.25
C ALA A 599 -13.31 -20.88 -16.21
N PHE A 600 -12.85 -21.21 -17.41
CA PHE A 600 -12.42 -20.25 -18.43
C PHE A 600 -13.49 -19.95 -19.49
N GLY A 601 -14.70 -20.50 -19.33
CA GLY A 601 -15.75 -20.40 -20.34
C GLY A 601 -15.41 -21.13 -21.65
N ARG A 602 -16.33 -21.08 -22.62
CA ARG A 602 -16.09 -21.60 -23.97
C ARG A 602 -15.88 -20.45 -24.93
N HIS A 603 -14.82 -20.49 -25.73
CA HIS A 603 -14.62 -19.52 -26.81
C HIS A 603 -15.74 -19.62 -27.84
N VAL A 604 -16.37 -18.49 -28.16
CA VAL A 604 -17.40 -18.34 -29.18
C VAL A 604 -16.94 -17.24 -30.14
N GLY A 605 -16.46 -17.59 -31.34
CA GLY A 605 -15.93 -16.61 -32.29
C GLY A 605 -14.49 -16.17 -31.99
N ASN A 606 -14.07 -15.03 -32.56
CA ASN A 606 -12.67 -14.55 -32.50
C ASN A 606 -12.33 -13.79 -31.20
N PHE A 607 -13.32 -13.29 -30.45
CA PHE A 607 -13.08 -12.46 -29.26
C PHE A 607 -14.05 -12.69 -28.08
N ASP A 608 -15.13 -13.48 -28.23
CA ASP A 608 -16.10 -13.68 -27.15
C ASP A 608 -15.88 -15.01 -26.41
N THR A 609 -16.13 -14.99 -25.09
CA THR A 609 -16.08 -16.17 -24.22
C THR A 609 -17.41 -16.32 -23.49
N ASN A 610 -18.06 -17.46 -23.66
CA ASN A 610 -19.35 -17.78 -23.05
C ASN A 610 -19.15 -18.46 -21.67
N PHE A 611 -19.84 -17.97 -20.64
CA PHE A 611 -19.79 -18.46 -19.26
C PHE A 611 -21.09 -19.14 -18.77
N ASP A 612 -22.04 -19.45 -19.66
CA ASP A 612 -23.36 -20.02 -19.33
C ASP A 612 -23.24 -21.33 -18.52
N GLU A 613 -22.24 -22.16 -18.82
CA GLU A 613 -22.01 -23.42 -18.09
C GLU A 613 -21.56 -23.17 -16.65
N LYS A 614 -20.75 -22.12 -16.43
CA LYS A 614 -20.30 -21.70 -15.09
C LYS A 614 -21.47 -21.12 -14.30
N GLU A 615 -22.27 -20.25 -14.91
CA GLU A 615 -23.46 -19.66 -14.30
C GLU A 615 -24.49 -20.74 -13.93
N LYS A 616 -24.72 -21.72 -14.82
CA LYS A 616 -25.61 -22.85 -14.56
C LYS A 616 -25.09 -23.74 -13.43
N TRP A 617 -23.79 -24.01 -13.39
CA TRP A 617 -23.15 -24.78 -12.32
C TRP A 617 -23.35 -24.09 -10.96
N GLN A 618 -23.11 -22.78 -10.89
CA GLN A 618 -23.29 -21.97 -9.68
C GLN A 618 -24.74 -21.93 -9.22
N LYS A 619 -25.70 -21.68 -10.13
CA LYS A 619 -27.14 -21.75 -9.83
C LYS A 619 -27.55 -23.13 -9.28
N THR A 620 -26.98 -24.20 -9.81
CA THR A 620 -27.25 -25.57 -9.33
C THR A 620 -26.74 -25.77 -7.90
N LEU A 621 -25.53 -25.30 -7.58
CA LEU A 621 -24.99 -25.36 -6.21
C LEU A 621 -25.87 -24.60 -5.22
N ILE A 622 -26.28 -23.38 -5.56
CA ILE A 622 -27.15 -22.55 -4.71
C ILE A 622 -28.50 -23.26 -4.49
N ALA A 623 -29.13 -23.75 -5.55
CA ALA A 623 -30.40 -24.47 -5.46
C ALA A 623 -30.33 -25.68 -4.51
N ASN A 624 -29.26 -26.48 -4.60
CA ASN A 624 -29.08 -27.63 -3.71
C ASN A 624 -28.99 -27.23 -2.23
N HIS A 625 -28.30 -26.13 -1.91
CA HIS A 625 -28.18 -25.66 -0.53
C HIS A 625 -29.47 -24.98 -0.03
N LEU A 626 -30.23 -24.33 -0.91
CA LEU A 626 -31.57 -23.85 -0.59
C LEU A 626 -32.52 -25.02 -0.27
N ASP A 627 -32.45 -26.12 -1.02
CA ASP A 627 -33.24 -27.33 -0.74
C ASP A 627 -32.85 -27.98 0.59
N ASN A 628 -31.56 -28.07 0.90
CA ASN A 628 -31.08 -28.52 2.21
C ASN A 628 -31.63 -27.64 3.34
N LEU A 629 -31.58 -26.32 3.18
CA LEU A 629 -32.09 -25.36 4.15
C LEU A 629 -33.60 -25.52 4.38
N ASN A 630 -34.37 -25.67 3.29
CA ASN A 630 -35.82 -25.90 3.33
C ASN A 630 -36.18 -27.20 4.05
N GLN A 631 -35.34 -28.23 3.91
CA GLN A 631 -35.52 -29.53 4.57
C GLN A 631 -34.87 -29.59 5.97
N ASN A 632 -34.27 -28.49 6.44
CA ASN A 632 -33.55 -28.40 7.70
C ASN A 632 -32.42 -29.45 7.83
N GLN A 633 -31.65 -29.64 6.75
CA GLN A 633 -30.59 -30.65 6.63
C GLN A 633 -29.19 -30.05 6.69
N PHE A 634 -28.30 -30.75 7.38
CA PHE A 634 -26.86 -30.48 7.34
C PHE A 634 -26.29 -30.89 5.97
N PRO A 635 -25.47 -30.04 5.34
CA PRO A 635 -24.80 -30.39 4.10
C PRO A 635 -23.63 -31.34 4.36
N VAL A 636 -23.15 -31.97 3.28
CA VAL A 636 -21.86 -32.68 3.27
C VAL A 636 -20.79 -31.68 2.85
N ILE A 637 -19.78 -31.48 3.69
CA ILE A 637 -18.66 -30.59 3.36
C ILE A 637 -17.84 -31.22 2.23
N PRO A 638 -17.66 -30.52 1.09
CA PRO A 638 -16.88 -31.04 -0.01
C PRO A 638 -15.40 -31.16 0.38
N LYS A 639 -14.74 -32.20 -0.14
CA LYS A 639 -13.28 -32.34 -0.02
C LYS A 639 -12.57 -31.44 -1.01
N VAL A 640 -11.41 -30.91 -0.63
CA VAL A 640 -10.54 -30.16 -1.56
C VAL A 640 -9.61 -31.15 -2.27
N PRO A 641 -9.75 -31.37 -3.58
CA PRO A 641 -8.95 -32.36 -4.31
C PRO A 641 -7.60 -31.79 -4.76
N SER A 642 -6.70 -32.69 -5.17
CA SER A 642 -5.43 -32.35 -5.82
C SER A 642 -5.62 -31.76 -7.23
N VAL A 643 -4.68 -30.91 -7.64
CA VAL A 643 -4.84 -29.74 -8.54
C VAL A 643 -5.28 -30.02 -9.99
N LYS A 644 -5.36 -31.27 -10.47
CA LYS A 644 -5.42 -31.55 -11.92
C LYS A 644 -6.74 -31.19 -12.62
N GLU A 645 -7.87 -31.19 -11.92
CA GLU A 645 -9.21 -31.03 -12.54
C GLU A 645 -10.03 -29.86 -11.97
N ILE A 646 -9.50 -29.17 -10.96
CA ILE A 646 -10.20 -28.10 -10.23
C ILE A 646 -9.30 -26.86 -10.10
N ILE A 647 -9.88 -25.70 -10.43
CA ILE A 647 -9.33 -24.39 -10.10
C ILE A 647 -9.84 -23.99 -8.72
N PHE A 648 -8.92 -23.79 -7.79
CA PHE A 648 -9.23 -23.38 -6.44
C PHE A 648 -9.24 -21.86 -6.29
N SER A 649 -10.39 -21.28 -5.93
CA SER A 649 -10.53 -19.85 -5.65
C SER A 649 -9.95 -19.49 -4.28
N GLN A 650 -8.66 -19.18 -4.26
CA GLN A 650 -7.90 -18.84 -3.05
C GLN A 650 -8.44 -17.59 -2.32
N LYS A 651 -8.92 -16.60 -3.07
CA LYS A 651 -9.46 -15.35 -2.52
C LYS A 651 -10.74 -15.59 -1.73
N LEU A 652 -11.72 -16.29 -2.33
CA LEU A 652 -12.96 -16.66 -1.66
C LEU A 652 -12.68 -17.57 -0.45
N ALA A 653 -11.71 -18.46 -0.56
CA ALA A 653 -11.36 -19.35 0.54
C ALA A 653 -10.86 -18.61 1.78
N THR A 654 -10.08 -17.54 1.58
CA THR A 654 -9.56 -16.73 2.68
C THR A 654 -10.70 -16.05 3.45
N ILE A 655 -11.74 -15.57 2.76
CA ILE A 655 -12.88 -14.88 3.38
C ILE A 655 -13.57 -15.77 4.41
N PHE A 656 -13.97 -16.98 4.02
CA PHE A 656 -14.76 -17.83 4.91
C PHE A 656 -13.92 -18.41 6.06
N LEU A 657 -12.63 -18.70 5.84
CA LEU A 657 -11.76 -19.29 6.87
C LEU A 657 -11.64 -18.37 8.09
N TYR A 658 -11.43 -17.08 7.85
CA TYR A 658 -11.32 -16.07 8.89
C TYR A 658 -12.65 -15.76 9.59
N ALA A 659 -13.77 -16.17 9.01
CA ALA A 659 -15.10 -15.97 9.57
C ALA A 659 -15.60 -17.14 10.44
N LEU A 660 -14.82 -18.21 10.59
CA LEU A 660 -15.19 -19.33 11.45
C LEU A 660 -14.96 -19.01 12.93
N PRO A 661 -15.95 -19.19 13.82
CA PRO A 661 -15.76 -19.05 15.27
C PRO A 661 -15.07 -20.31 15.83
N ILE A 662 -13.80 -20.49 15.50
CA ILE A 662 -13.00 -21.69 15.80
C ILE A 662 -13.10 -22.14 17.26
N HIS A 663 -12.99 -21.22 18.21
CA HIS A 663 -13.06 -21.53 19.64
C HIS A 663 -14.40 -22.19 20.03
N GLU A 664 -15.50 -21.70 19.48
CA GLU A 664 -16.84 -22.23 19.75
C GLU A 664 -17.07 -23.56 19.03
N LEU A 665 -16.68 -23.63 17.75
CA LEU A 665 -16.77 -24.85 16.97
C LEU A 665 -15.93 -25.98 17.55
N PHE A 666 -14.84 -25.70 18.27
CA PHE A 666 -13.99 -26.75 18.82
C PHE A 666 -14.50 -27.34 20.14
N LYS A 667 -15.53 -26.74 20.76
CA LYS A 667 -16.21 -27.32 21.94
C LYS A 667 -16.93 -28.62 21.58
N ASN A 668 -17.35 -28.79 20.33
CA ASN A 668 -18.00 -30.00 19.84
C ASN A 668 -16.98 -30.89 19.08
N PRO A 669 -16.77 -32.16 19.50
CA PRO A 669 -15.81 -33.05 18.85
C PRO A 669 -16.08 -33.31 17.36
N ARG A 670 -17.35 -33.34 16.95
CA ARG A 670 -17.75 -33.59 15.55
C ARG A 670 -17.31 -32.45 14.65
N THR A 671 -17.59 -31.22 15.06
CA THR A 671 -17.28 -30.00 14.31
C THR A 671 -15.77 -29.76 14.28
N LYS A 672 -15.06 -30.00 15.41
CA LYS A 672 -13.59 -30.02 15.45
C LYS A 672 -13.00 -30.97 14.40
N GLN A 673 -13.52 -32.20 14.31
CA GLN A 673 -13.04 -33.19 13.35
C GLN A 673 -13.24 -32.74 11.89
N ILE A 674 -14.37 -32.10 11.57
CA ILE A 674 -14.65 -31.56 10.22
C ILE A 674 -13.65 -30.47 9.86
N ILE A 675 -13.38 -29.52 10.77
CA ILE A 675 -12.43 -28.42 10.51
C ILE A 675 -10.99 -28.94 10.40
N LEU A 676 -10.60 -29.92 11.22
CA LEU A 676 -9.28 -30.56 11.09
C LEU A 676 -9.12 -31.26 9.73
N GLN A 677 -10.14 -31.99 9.26
CA GLN A 677 -10.10 -32.60 7.93
C GLN A 677 -10.01 -31.55 6.82
N LEU A 678 -10.77 -30.44 6.92
CA LEU A 678 -10.66 -29.32 5.97
C LEU A 678 -9.25 -28.71 5.99
N THR A 679 -8.65 -28.58 7.18
CA THR A 679 -7.28 -28.09 7.35
C THR A 679 -6.26 -29.01 6.66
N ASP A 680 -6.40 -30.33 6.84
CA ASP A 680 -5.56 -31.33 6.18
C ASP A 680 -5.67 -31.24 4.65
N ASP A 681 -6.89 -31.15 4.12
CA ASP A 681 -7.16 -31.03 2.69
C ASP A 681 -6.54 -29.74 2.11
N LEU A 682 -6.70 -28.60 2.80
CA LEU A 682 -6.15 -27.30 2.37
C LEU A 682 -4.61 -27.26 2.45
N ILE A 683 -4.01 -27.87 3.47
CA ILE A 683 -2.55 -28.00 3.57
C ILE A 683 -2.02 -28.88 2.44
N ALA A 684 -2.66 -30.02 2.17
CA ALA A 684 -2.25 -30.91 1.09
C ALA A 684 -2.27 -30.20 -0.26
N TRP A 685 -3.35 -29.47 -0.55
CA TRP A 685 -3.46 -28.64 -1.76
C TRP A 685 -2.37 -27.57 -1.81
N THR A 686 -2.12 -26.86 -0.70
CA THR A 686 -1.12 -25.79 -0.63
C THR A 686 0.30 -26.32 -0.85
N VAL A 687 0.64 -27.47 -0.25
CA VAL A 687 1.94 -28.12 -0.44
C VAL A 687 2.12 -28.55 -1.89
N GLU A 688 1.11 -29.16 -2.50
CA GLU A 688 1.16 -29.55 -3.92
C GLU A 688 1.37 -28.33 -4.81
N ALA A 689 0.56 -27.27 -4.65
CA ALA A 689 0.64 -26.05 -5.46
C ALA A 689 2.01 -25.36 -5.40
N ASN A 690 2.75 -25.51 -4.30
CA ASN A 690 4.10 -24.95 -4.12
C ASN A 690 5.23 -25.90 -4.57
N THR A 691 4.94 -27.15 -4.92
CA THR A 691 5.95 -28.18 -5.24
C THR A 691 5.85 -28.75 -6.66
N LEU A 692 4.95 -28.24 -7.51
CA LEU A 692 4.79 -28.64 -8.91
C LEU A 692 6.04 -28.35 -9.78
N GLU A 693 6.45 -29.35 -10.58
CA GLU A 693 7.56 -29.29 -11.56
C GLU A 693 7.21 -28.44 -12.79
N ASP A 694 8.23 -27.82 -13.43
CA ASP A 694 8.09 -26.81 -14.49
C ASP A 694 7.21 -27.21 -15.69
N GLU A 695 7.20 -28.48 -16.13
CA GLU A 695 6.42 -28.92 -17.29
C GLU A 695 4.89 -28.92 -17.05
N ASN A 696 4.46 -28.98 -15.78
CA ASN A 696 3.05 -28.96 -15.38
C ASN A 696 2.54 -27.53 -15.06
N ARG A 697 3.39 -26.49 -15.16
CA ARG A 697 3.06 -25.10 -14.80
C ARG A 697 2.20 -24.34 -15.82
N ARG A 698 1.70 -24.99 -16.87
CA ARG A 698 0.96 -24.33 -17.99
C ARG A 698 -0.27 -23.50 -17.57
N TYR A 699 -0.74 -23.57 -16.33
CA TYR A 699 -1.88 -22.79 -15.81
C TYR A 699 -1.58 -22.01 -14.52
N HIS A 700 -0.39 -22.15 -13.94
CA HIS A 700 0.00 -21.50 -12.68
C HIS A 700 1.44 -20.98 -12.83
N ASP A 701 1.59 -19.76 -13.34
CA ASP A 701 2.91 -19.18 -13.62
C ASP A 701 3.75 -18.93 -12.36
N ARG A 702 3.16 -18.95 -11.15
CA ARG A 702 3.84 -18.76 -9.86
C ARG A 702 3.14 -19.50 -8.71
N PRO A 703 3.88 -19.89 -7.63
CA PRO A 703 3.27 -20.35 -6.39
C PRO A 703 2.24 -19.35 -5.83
N PRO A 704 1.19 -19.81 -5.12
CA PRO A 704 0.10 -18.95 -4.66
C PRO A 704 0.50 -18.15 -3.40
N PHE A 705 1.41 -17.19 -3.55
CA PHE A 705 2.04 -16.49 -2.42
C PHE A 705 1.05 -15.76 -1.49
N GLU A 706 0.02 -15.11 -2.04
CA GLU A 706 -0.99 -14.38 -1.25
C GLU A 706 -1.86 -15.35 -0.42
N TRP A 707 -2.19 -16.50 -1.01
CA TRP A 707 -2.86 -17.59 -0.31
C TRP A 707 -1.98 -18.18 0.79
N ASN A 708 -0.72 -18.54 0.49
CA ASN A 708 0.18 -19.14 1.48
C ASN A 708 0.27 -18.27 2.73
N TYR A 709 0.52 -16.97 2.53
CA TYR A 709 0.62 -16.01 3.63
C TYR A 709 -0.68 -15.96 4.46
N SER A 710 -1.83 -15.82 3.81
CA SER A 710 -3.14 -15.72 4.50
C SER A 710 -3.52 -17.03 5.20
N PHE A 711 -3.31 -18.16 4.53
CA PHE A 711 -3.64 -19.48 5.04
C PHE A 711 -2.78 -19.88 6.23
N PHE A 712 -1.45 -19.66 6.20
CA PHE A 712 -0.59 -20.03 7.32
C PHE A 712 -0.71 -19.08 8.52
N ARG A 713 -1.16 -17.83 8.31
CA ARG A 713 -1.64 -16.97 9.40
C ARG A 713 -2.90 -17.54 10.05
N TRP A 714 -3.90 -17.92 9.25
CA TRP A 714 -5.10 -18.59 9.75
C TRP A 714 -4.78 -19.91 10.46
N ALA A 715 -3.92 -20.75 9.89
CA ALA A 715 -3.50 -22.01 10.50
C ALA A 715 -2.78 -21.77 11.84
N SER A 716 -1.95 -20.73 11.92
CA SER A 716 -1.33 -20.31 13.19
C SER A 716 -2.38 -19.86 14.21
N TYR A 717 -3.40 -19.10 13.79
CA TYR A 717 -4.53 -18.75 14.66
C TYR A 717 -5.29 -20.00 15.14
N LEU A 718 -5.59 -20.95 14.25
CA LEU A 718 -6.25 -22.24 14.55
C LEU A 718 -5.50 -23.02 15.65
N MET A 719 -4.16 -23.02 15.60
CA MET A 719 -3.31 -23.71 16.59
C MET A 719 -3.52 -23.22 18.02
N ARG A 720 -4.07 -22.02 18.25
CA ARG A 720 -4.40 -21.53 19.60
C ARG A 720 -5.49 -22.36 20.27
N SER A 721 -6.30 -23.07 19.49
CA SER A 721 -7.38 -23.95 19.98
C SER A 721 -7.03 -25.43 19.88
N LEU A 722 -5.79 -25.77 19.52
CA LEU A 722 -5.30 -27.14 19.40
C LEU A 722 -4.34 -27.48 20.54
N SER A 723 -4.30 -28.77 20.91
CA SER A 723 -3.17 -29.28 21.66
C SER A 723 -1.90 -29.28 20.79
N TYR A 724 -0.72 -29.26 21.43
CA TYR A 724 0.54 -29.30 20.71
C TYR A 724 0.65 -30.51 19.75
N GLU A 725 0.19 -31.70 20.16
CA GLU A 725 0.23 -32.89 19.31
C GLU A 725 -0.74 -32.80 18.11
N GLU A 726 -1.93 -32.21 18.29
CA GLU A 726 -2.86 -31.97 17.17
C GLU A 726 -2.27 -30.95 16.18
N ALA A 727 -1.74 -29.83 16.68
CA ALA A 727 -1.08 -28.82 15.86
C ALA A 727 0.12 -29.43 15.11
N ARG A 728 0.86 -30.32 15.76
CA ARG A 728 2.00 -31.02 15.18
C ARG A 728 1.59 -31.99 14.08
N GLN A 729 0.54 -32.77 14.31
CA GLN A 729 0.00 -33.72 13.34
C GLN A 729 -0.54 -33.01 12.09
N HIS A 730 -1.41 -32.03 12.29
CA HIS A 730 -2.20 -31.44 11.21
C HIS A 730 -1.47 -30.31 10.47
N ILE A 731 -0.57 -29.57 11.13
CA ILE A 731 0.06 -28.37 10.54
C ILE A 731 1.58 -28.51 10.45
N LEU A 732 2.26 -28.77 11.58
CA LEU A 732 3.73 -28.70 11.60
C LEU A 732 4.38 -29.81 10.79
N ASN A 733 3.93 -31.07 10.91
CA ASN A 733 4.51 -32.20 10.18
C ASN A 733 4.41 -32.06 8.65
N PRO A 734 3.24 -31.72 8.06
CA PRO A 734 3.14 -31.46 6.63
C PRO A 734 4.08 -30.34 6.15
N VAL A 735 4.17 -29.23 6.88
CA VAL A 735 5.05 -28.10 6.54
C VAL A 735 6.53 -28.49 6.64
N ARG A 736 6.90 -29.23 7.69
CA ARG A 736 8.26 -29.75 7.86
C ARG A 736 8.67 -30.62 6.68
N ASN A 737 7.77 -31.50 6.22
CA ASN A 737 8.05 -32.45 5.16
C ASN A 737 8.26 -31.78 3.80
N CYS A 738 7.74 -30.57 3.58
CA CYS A 738 7.91 -29.81 2.34
C CYS A 738 9.04 -28.77 2.39
N TRP A 739 9.66 -28.52 3.55
CA TRP A 739 10.72 -27.51 3.76
C TRP A 739 11.79 -27.49 2.65
N SER A 740 12.29 -28.66 2.25
CA SER A 740 13.36 -28.78 1.25
C SER A 740 12.95 -28.33 -0.15
N LYS A 741 11.65 -28.41 -0.48
CA LYS A 741 11.09 -28.07 -1.80
C LYS A 741 10.44 -26.69 -1.83
N ALA A 742 9.80 -26.29 -0.73
CA ALA A 742 9.07 -25.03 -0.62
C ALA A 742 9.38 -24.31 0.71
N PRO A 743 10.61 -23.75 0.88
CA PRO A 743 11.02 -23.09 2.12
C PRO A 743 10.10 -21.92 2.50
N ARG A 744 9.51 -21.25 1.50
CA ARG A 744 8.60 -20.12 1.67
C ARG A 744 7.39 -20.43 2.56
N ILE A 745 6.86 -21.65 2.49
CA ILE A 745 5.75 -22.09 3.35
C ILE A 745 6.12 -21.98 4.84
N THR A 746 7.36 -22.34 5.19
CA THR A 746 7.85 -22.20 6.57
C THR A 746 8.02 -20.73 6.94
N THR A 747 8.42 -19.86 6.02
CA THR A 747 8.44 -18.41 6.26
C THR A 747 7.05 -17.88 6.61
N ASP A 748 6.04 -18.24 5.83
CA ASP A 748 4.66 -17.78 6.02
C ASP A 748 4.06 -18.33 7.34
N LEU A 749 4.41 -19.58 7.71
CA LEU A 749 4.09 -20.16 9.03
C LEU A 749 4.77 -19.39 10.16
N LEU A 750 6.06 -19.04 10.04
CA LEU A 750 6.75 -18.24 11.05
C LEU A 750 6.10 -16.86 11.23
N ASP A 751 5.68 -16.21 10.14
CA ASP A 751 4.96 -14.94 10.20
C ASP A 751 3.66 -15.05 11.01
N GLY A 752 2.83 -16.05 10.72
CA GLY A 752 1.63 -16.33 11.50
C GLY A 752 1.91 -16.72 12.95
N TYR A 753 2.99 -17.49 13.20
CA TYR A 753 3.34 -17.95 14.53
C TYR A 753 3.82 -16.79 15.42
N ILE A 754 4.64 -15.88 14.88
CA ILE A 754 5.05 -14.67 15.59
C ILE A 754 3.80 -13.87 15.97
N GLU A 755 2.89 -13.62 15.04
CA GLU A 755 1.70 -12.81 15.29
C GLU A 755 0.78 -13.41 16.37
N TYR A 756 0.42 -14.69 16.24
CA TYR A 756 -0.64 -15.27 17.07
C TYR A 756 -0.17 -15.97 18.34
N HIS A 757 1.11 -16.38 18.40
CA HIS A 757 1.66 -17.13 19.53
C HIS A 757 2.75 -16.38 20.30
N ILE A 758 3.33 -15.30 19.75
CA ILE A 758 4.47 -14.62 20.37
C ILE A 758 4.21 -13.13 20.63
N ALA A 759 3.82 -12.35 19.61
CA ALA A 759 3.90 -10.89 19.65
C ALA A 759 2.87 -10.22 20.58
N TYR A 760 1.67 -10.79 20.67
CA TYR A 760 0.53 -10.19 21.37
C TYR A 760 0.01 -11.05 22.53
N LEU A 761 0.82 -11.98 23.06
CA LEU A 761 0.40 -12.97 24.05
C LEU A 761 1.26 -12.87 25.31
N GLU A 762 0.66 -12.44 26.43
CA GLU A 762 1.33 -12.32 27.73
C GLU A 762 0.50 -12.98 28.85
N PRO A 763 1.03 -13.97 29.60
CA PRO A 763 2.33 -14.65 29.41
C PRO A 763 2.30 -15.66 28.26
N LEU A 764 3.47 -15.92 27.65
CA LEU A 764 3.62 -16.98 26.64
C LEU A 764 3.30 -18.36 27.21
N THR A 765 2.64 -19.21 26.42
CA THR A 765 2.33 -20.60 26.79
C THR A 765 3.54 -21.52 26.56
N THR A 766 3.61 -22.63 27.31
CA THR A 766 4.67 -23.63 27.12
C THR A 766 4.63 -24.22 25.72
N GLU A 767 3.43 -24.45 25.20
CA GLU A 767 3.13 -24.97 23.87
C GLU A 767 3.61 -24.01 22.77
N ALA A 768 3.45 -22.69 22.96
CA ALA A 768 3.96 -21.68 22.03
C ALA A 768 5.49 -21.71 21.95
N ILE A 769 6.17 -21.85 23.10
CA ILE A 769 7.64 -21.94 23.13
C ILE A 769 8.11 -23.25 22.49
N LEU A 770 7.44 -24.38 22.75
CA LEU A 770 7.76 -25.68 22.16
C LEU A 770 7.58 -25.68 20.64
N GLY A 771 6.46 -25.17 20.14
CA GLY A 771 6.21 -25.09 18.70
C GLY A 771 7.17 -24.14 17.98
N TRP A 772 7.46 -22.97 18.56
CA TRP A 772 8.48 -22.07 18.03
C TRP A 772 9.85 -22.76 17.91
N ARG A 773 10.27 -23.46 18.98
CA ARG A 773 11.52 -24.22 18.98
C ARG A 773 11.53 -25.32 17.92
N GLU A 774 10.43 -26.06 17.76
CA GLU A 774 10.35 -27.12 16.74
C GLU A 774 10.51 -26.57 15.33
N ILE A 775 9.79 -25.49 14.98
CA ILE A 775 9.88 -24.83 13.67
C ILE A 775 11.30 -24.33 13.43
N CYS A 776 11.87 -23.59 14.39
CA CYS A 776 13.23 -23.07 14.25
C CYS A 776 14.28 -24.18 14.12
N ASN A 777 14.13 -25.27 14.88
CA ASN A 777 15.08 -26.38 14.85
C ASN A 777 15.04 -27.13 13.52
N TRP A 778 13.87 -27.38 12.91
CA TRP A 778 13.87 -28.03 11.60
C TRP A 778 14.57 -27.20 10.53
N VAL A 779 14.58 -25.86 10.66
CA VAL A 779 15.26 -24.96 9.73
C VAL A 779 16.76 -25.00 10.01
N LEU A 780 17.15 -24.74 11.25
CA LEU A 780 18.54 -24.60 11.67
C LEU A 780 19.33 -25.93 11.61
N ASP A 781 18.64 -27.07 11.77
CA ASP A 781 19.25 -28.41 11.62
C ASP A 781 19.22 -28.94 10.19
N SER A 782 18.66 -28.17 9.24
CA SER A 782 18.52 -28.62 7.85
C SER A 782 19.83 -28.58 7.07
N SER A 783 19.98 -29.54 6.16
CA SER A 783 21.12 -29.60 5.23
C SER A 783 21.16 -28.39 4.29
N GLU A 784 19.99 -27.83 4.00
CA GLU A 784 19.75 -26.68 3.15
C GLU A 784 20.41 -25.44 3.77
N ILE A 785 20.11 -25.13 5.04
CA ILE A 785 20.75 -24.01 5.74
C ILE A 785 22.25 -24.25 5.88
N ALA A 786 22.69 -25.47 6.23
CA ALA A 786 24.11 -25.79 6.32
C ALA A 786 24.85 -25.56 4.99
N ARG A 787 24.20 -25.84 3.85
CA ARG A 787 24.75 -25.58 2.51
C ARG A 787 24.85 -24.09 2.20
N TRP A 788 23.89 -23.28 2.64
CA TRP A 788 23.86 -21.84 2.37
C TRP A 788 24.68 -21.02 3.36
N ALA A 789 24.96 -21.53 4.56
CA ALA A 789 25.61 -20.77 5.62
C ALA A 789 27.01 -20.25 5.26
N ASN A 790 27.74 -21.02 4.46
CA ASN A 790 29.09 -20.65 4.01
C ASN A 790 29.10 -19.94 2.66
N ASN A 791 27.94 -19.59 2.10
CA ASN A 791 27.87 -18.75 0.91
C ASN A 791 27.94 -17.27 1.30
N ALA A 792 28.32 -16.41 0.36
CA ALA A 792 28.35 -14.96 0.57
C ALA A 792 26.95 -14.31 0.53
N TYR A 793 25.92 -15.04 0.06
CA TYR A 793 24.53 -14.59 -0.02
C TYR A 793 23.58 -15.75 0.31
N LEU A 794 22.33 -15.41 0.66
CA LEU A 794 21.22 -16.35 0.84
C LEU A 794 20.24 -16.19 -0.32
N SER A 795 19.62 -17.28 -0.76
CA SER A 795 18.45 -17.17 -1.64
C SER A 795 17.33 -16.42 -0.93
N ASN A 796 16.42 -15.77 -1.68
CA ASN A 796 15.35 -14.96 -1.10
C ASN A 796 14.54 -15.73 -0.04
N ASP A 797 14.11 -16.96 -0.33
CA ASP A 797 13.29 -17.75 0.60
C ASP A 797 14.06 -18.16 1.86
N MET A 798 15.34 -18.51 1.74
CA MET A 798 16.19 -18.85 2.88
C MET A 798 16.45 -17.60 3.73
N SER A 799 16.77 -16.48 3.07
CA SER A 799 17.00 -15.19 3.70
C SER A 799 15.80 -14.72 4.50
N ASP A 800 14.61 -14.79 3.90
CA ASP A 800 13.36 -14.42 4.55
C ASP A 800 13.11 -15.33 5.77
N THR A 801 13.25 -16.65 5.61
CA THR A 801 13.04 -17.60 6.72
C THR A 801 13.98 -17.34 7.90
N VAL A 802 15.30 -17.21 7.66
CA VAL A 802 16.26 -17.01 8.75
C VAL A 802 16.08 -15.65 9.42
N SER A 803 15.61 -14.63 8.69
CA SER A 803 15.27 -13.33 9.27
C SER A 803 14.09 -13.41 10.25
N ARG A 804 13.08 -14.24 9.94
CA ARG A 804 11.91 -14.44 10.83
C ARG A 804 12.25 -15.15 12.12
N ILE A 805 13.23 -16.05 12.14
CA ILE A 805 13.71 -16.67 13.40
C ILE A 805 14.27 -15.60 14.36
N LEU A 806 14.80 -14.50 13.84
CA LEU A 806 15.25 -13.35 14.64
C LEU A 806 14.19 -12.25 14.78
N PHE A 807 12.93 -12.55 14.45
CA PHE A 807 11.82 -11.59 14.48
C PHE A 807 12.07 -10.37 13.58
N VAL A 808 12.85 -10.51 12.51
CA VAL A 808 13.12 -9.43 11.56
C VAL A 808 12.30 -9.64 10.29
N GLN A 809 11.52 -8.63 9.93
CA GLN A 809 10.76 -8.57 8.69
C GLN A 809 11.08 -7.27 7.96
N LEU A 810 11.47 -7.37 6.68
CA LEU A 810 11.74 -6.21 5.81
C LEU A 810 12.72 -5.19 6.44
N GLY A 811 13.74 -5.68 7.14
CA GLY A 811 14.77 -4.86 7.76
C GLY A 811 14.36 -4.17 9.07
N LYS A 812 13.21 -4.51 9.65
CA LYS A 812 12.77 -4.05 10.97
C LYS A 812 12.55 -5.22 11.91
N CYS A 813 12.89 -5.05 13.18
CA CYS A 813 12.49 -6.00 14.22
C CYS A 813 10.98 -5.83 14.48
N TRP A 814 10.28 -6.95 14.71
CA TRP A 814 8.85 -6.97 15.03
C TRP A 814 8.54 -6.20 16.31
N PHE A 815 9.46 -6.23 17.27
CA PHE A 815 9.33 -5.59 18.57
C PHE A 815 10.08 -4.25 18.59
N LYS A 816 9.39 -3.17 18.97
CA LYS A 816 9.92 -1.79 19.03
C LYS A 816 10.31 -1.32 20.44
N GLU A 817 9.78 -1.96 21.50
CA GLU A 817 9.96 -1.58 22.92
C GLU A 817 10.60 -2.70 23.76
N GLU A 818 10.54 -2.60 25.09
CA GLU A 818 10.99 -3.66 26.00
C GLU A 818 10.23 -4.98 25.73
N TRP A 819 10.95 -5.96 25.18
CA TRP A 819 10.43 -7.30 24.91
C TRP A 819 10.49 -8.15 26.19
N SER A 820 9.44 -8.06 27.00
CA SER A 820 9.24 -8.75 28.29
C SER A 820 9.66 -10.24 28.31
N HIS A 821 9.51 -10.93 27.18
CA HIS A 821 9.76 -12.37 27.04
C HIS A 821 11.08 -12.74 26.34
N ALA A 822 11.95 -11.76 26.01
CA ALA A 822 13.16 -11.96 25.21
C ALA A 822 14.04 -13.13 25.70
N ALA A 823 14.23 -13.24 27.02
CA ALA A 823 15.07 -14.25 27.63
C ALA A 823 14.69 -15.69 27.25
N LEU A 824 13.41 -15.96 26.98
CA LEU A 824 12.89 -17.29 26.64
C LEU A 824 13.36 -17.81 25.27
N PHE A 825 13.88 -16.92 24.42
CA PHE A 825 14.31 -17.23 23.06
C PHE A 825 15.84 -17.28 22.90
N SER A 826 16.57 -17.04 23.99
CA SER A 826 18.04 -16.93 23.98
C SER A 826 18.73 -18.19 23.43
N ASP A 827 18.19 -19.38 23.70
CA ASP A 827 18.75 -20.65 23.24
C ASP A 827 18.65 -20.81 21.72
N ILE A 828 17.51 -20.43 21.14
CA ILE A 828 17.30 -20.45 19.69
C ILE A 828 18.14 -19.37 18.99
N ILE A 829 18.23 -18.17 19.57
CA ILE A 829 19.09 -17.10 19.03
C ILE A 829 20.56 -17.54 19.06
N GLU A 830 21.02 -18.15 20.16
CA GLU A 830 22.39 -18.66 20.25
C GLU A 830 22.65 -19.78 19.24
N LYS A 831 21.69 -20.68 19.00
CA LYS A 831 21.79 -21.71 17.95
C LYS A 831 21.85 -21.07 16.56
N TRP A 832 21.00 -20.09 16.28
CA TRP A 832 20.98 -19.35 15.03
C TRP A 832 22.34 -18.67 14.78
N VAL A 833 22.91 -18.02 15.80
CA VAL A 833 24.25 -17.40 15.75
C VAL A 833 25.32 -18.42 15.34
N LYS A 834 25.30 -19.63 15.94
CA LYS A 834 26.26 -20.70 15.64
C LYS A 834 26.11 -21.27 14.23
N VAL A 835 24.88 -21.37 13.73
CA VAL A 835 24.58 -22.04 12.45
C VAL A 835 24.77 -21.11 11.25
N ILE A 836 24.28 -19.87 11.35
CA ILE A 836 24.16 -18.97 10.19
C ILE A 836 24.65 -17.54 10.45
N GLY A 837 24.94 -17.16 11.71
CA GLY A 837 25.26 -15.79 12.07
C GLY A 837 26.54 -15.23 11.43
N HIS A 838 27.45 -16.09 10.97
CA HIS A 838 28.68 -15.71 10.26
C HIS A 838 28.48 -15.37 8.78
N ASN A 839 27.30 -15.66 8.21
CA ASN A 839 26.92 -15.24 6.88
C ASN A 839 26.69 -13.72 6.84
N PRO A 840 27.28 -12.95 5.90
CA PRO A 840 27.19 -11.48 5.91
C PRO A 840 25.76 -10.92 5.83
N GLN A 841 24.89 -11.54 5.02
CA GLN A 841 23.49 -11.13 4.88
C GLN A 841 22.70 -11.45 6.15
N ALA A 842 22.88 -12.66 6.70
CA ALA A 842 22.23 -13.06 7.95
C ALA A 842 22.67 -12.16 9.12
N PHE A 843 23.95 -11.86 9.24
CA PHE A 843 24.50 -10.98 10.28
C PHE A 843 23.77 -9.63 10.35
N SER A 844 23.37 -9.07 9.21
CA SER A 844 22.60 -7.83 9.16
C SER A 844 21.25 -7.91 9.89
N TYR A 845 20.62 -9.10 9.94
CA TYR A 845 19.38 -9.33 10.69
C TYR A 845 19.64 -9.39 12.20
N LEU A 846 20.74 -10.01 12.62
CA LEU A 846 21.17 -10.00 14.02
C LEU A 846 21.38 -8.57 14.53
N ILE A 847 22.10 -7.74 13.76
CA ILE A 847 22.30 -6.33 14.11
C ILE A 847 20.97 -5.56 14.15
N THR A 848 20.05 -5.83 13.22
CA THR A 848 18.72 -5.22 13.20
C THR A 848 17.94 -5.51 14.48
N MET A 849 17.91 -6.78 14.89
CA MET A 849 17.22 -7.22 16.10
C MET A 849 17.87 -6.63 17.36
N LEU A 850 19.20 -6.72 17.49
CA LEU A 850 19.95 -6.22 18.64
C LEU A 850 19.92 -4.69 18.79
N SER A 851 19.78 -3.96 17.68
CA SER A 851 19.65 -2.49 17.71
C SER A 851 18.25 -2.02 18.12
N SER A 852 17.26 -2.92 18.10
CA SER A 852 15.86 -2.66 18.42
C SER A 852 15.53 -3.21 19.82
N SER A 853 14.48 -4.02 19.97
CA SER A 853 14.10 -4.69 21.23
C SER A 853 15.15 -5.67 21.77
N GLY A 854 15.99 -6.25 20.91
CA GLY A 854 17.07 -7.17 21.29
C GLY A 854 18.16 -6.51 22.14
N TRP A 855 18.11 -5.18 22.31
CA TRP A 855 18.97 -4.41 23.18
C TRP A 855 19.04 -4.94 24.63
N GLN A 856 17.98 -5.61 25.09
CA GLN A 856 17.94 -6.21 26.43
C GLN A 856 18.97 -7.33 26.65
N PHE A 857 19.49 -7.93 25.58
CA PHE A 857 20.58 -8.90 25.66
C PHE A 857 21.96 -8.23 25.83
N ALA A 858 22.03 -6.90 25.95
CA ALA A 858 23.28 -6.17 26.13
C ALA A 858 23.67 -6.06 27.62
N PRO A 859 24.98 -6.04 27.95
CA PRO A 859 26.10 -6.20 27.02
C PRO A 859 26.38 -7.69 26.69
N GLU A 860 25.96 -8.61 27.54
CA GLU A 860 26.08 -10.07 27.34
C GLU A 860 24.68 -10.70 27.41
N PRO A 861 24.33 -11.63 26.51
CA PRO A 861 25.19 -12.36 25.56
C PRO A 861 25.48 -11.64 24.23
N THR A 862 25.04 -10.40 24.04
CA THR A 862 25.21 -9.67 22.76
C THR A 862 26.67 -9.66 22.26
N LEU A 863 27.63 -9.25 23.09
CA LEU A 863 29.04 -9.21 22.69
C LEU A 863 29.59 -10.61 22.37
N GLN A 864 29.19 -11.63 23.14
CA GLN A 864 29.51 -13.02 22.82
C GLN A 864 29.00 -13.44 21.43
N TRP A 865 27.74 -13.14 21.10
CA TRP A 865 27.17 -13.49 19.80
C TRP A 865 27.89 -12.79 18.64
N LEU A 866 28.14 -11.48 18.76
CA LEU A 866 28.86 -10.72 17.73
C LEU A 866 30.27 -11.28 17.50
N THR A 867 31.03 -11.53 18.58
CA THR A 867 32.37 -12.12 18.47
C THR A 867 32.34 -13.51 17.82
N GLN A 868 31.33 -14.34 18.11
CA GLN A 868 31.19 -15.65 17.49
C GLN A 868 30.97 -15.55 15.98
N CYS A 869 30.03 -14.70 15.53
CA CYS A 869 29.77 -14.49 14.11
C CYS A 869 31.02 -14.02 13.36
N VAL A 870 31.71 -13.02 13.92
CA VAL A 870 32.90 -12.41 13.31
C VAL A 870 34.07 -13.41 13.23
N ASN A 871 34.26 -14.24 14.25
CA ASN A 871 35.32 -15.25 14.26
C ASN A 871 35.05 -16.43 13.32
N ALA A 872 33.79 -16.79 13.13
CA ALA A 872 33.39 -17.89 12.25
C ALA A 872 33.26 -17.45 10.77
N SER A 873 33.27 -16.14 10.49
CA SER A 873 33.07 -15.65 9.12
C SER A 873 34.28 -15.92 8.22
N THR A 874 34.00 -16.48 7.05
CA THR A 874 34.97 -16.76 5.98
C THR A 874 34.85 -15.78 4.82
N HIS A 875 33.88 -14.86 4.87
CA HIS A 875 33.57 -13.86 3.84
C HIS A 875 33.72 -12.43 4.39
N PRO A 876 33.78 -11.38 3.54
CA PRO A 876 33.90 -9.99 3.96
C PRO A 876 32.66 -9.46 4.70
N LEU A 877 32.49 -9.85 5.97
CA LEU A 877 31.30 -9.55 6.78
C LEU A 877 31.00 -8.05 6.92
N TRP A 878 32.04 -7.21 6.96
CA TRP A 878 31.93 -5.76 7.17
C TRP A 878 31.45 -4.99 5.93
N GLN A 879 31.74 -5.49 4.72
CA GLN A 879 31.48 -4.76 3.47
C GLN A 879 30.03 -4.90 2.97
N GLU A 880 29.21 -5.70 3.65
CA GLU A 880 27.83 -5.97 3.26
C GLU A 880 26.81 -5.21 4.12
N ARG A 881 25.83 -4.56 3.48
CA ARG A 881 24.61 -3.98 4.11
C ARG A 881 24.87 -3.08 5.34
N ASP A 882 25.90 -2.23 5.26
CA ASP A 882 26.32 -1.31 6.33
C ASP A 882 26.61 -2.04 7.65
N ASN A 883 26.99 -3.33 7.61
CA ASN A 883 27.25 -4.14 8.79
C ASN A 883 28.31 -3.48 9.68
N SER A 884 29.31 -2.84 9.08
CA SER A 884 30.42 -2.23 9.81
C SER A 884 29.96 -1.00 10.63
N GLU A 885 29.25 -0.07 10.01
CA GLU A 885 28.72 1.15 10.60
C GLU A 885 27.70 0.82 11.70
N ARG A 886 26.74 -0.04 11.37
CA ARG A 886 25.66 -0.43 12.29
C ARG A 886 26.19 -1.20 13.50
N THR A 887 27.23 -2.02 13.32
CA THR A 887 27.90 -2.68 14.45
C THR A 887 28.63 -1.67 15.33
N ALA A 888 29.33 -0.69 14.73
CA ALA A 888 30.00 0.37 15.48
C ALA A 888 29.01 1.24 16.27
N GLU A 889 27.85 1.57 15.71
CA GLU A 889 26.76 2.28 16.39
C GLU A 889 26.22 1.47 17.57
N LEU A 890 25.97 0.17 17.37
CA LEU A 890 25.55 -0.74 18.43
C LEU A 890 26.59 -0.79 19.56
N LEU A 891 27.88 -0.95 19.24
CA LEU A 891 28.97 -0.97 20.22
C LEU A 891 29.13 0.37 20.94
N GLN A 892 28.89 1.50 20.28
CA GLN A 892 28.88 2.80 20.92
C GLN A 892 27.74 2.89 21.94
N ARG A 893 26.53 2.47 21.55
CA ARG A 893 25.39 2.40 22.47
C ARG A 893 25.72 1.48 23.66
N ILE A 894 26.45 0.38 23.44
CA ILE A 894 26.77 -0.61 24.49
C ILE A 894 27.73 0.03 25.49
N TRP A 895 28.75 0.70 24.98
CA TRP A 895 29.68 1.44 25.82
C TRP A 895 28.98 2.50 26.66
N ASN A 896 28.17 3.36 26.04
CA ASN A 896 27.53 4.48 26.72
C ASN A 896 26.60 4.02 27.86
N ASN A 897 26.03 2.82 27.80
CA ASN A 897 25.11 2.30 28.82
C ASN A 897 25.77 1.32 29.80
N PHE A 898 26.83 0.61 29.40
CA PHE A 898 27.41 -0.51 30.15
C PHE A 898 28.92 -0.39 30.40
N GLU A 899 29.54 0.79 30.23
CA GLU A 899 30.99 1.00 30.39
C GLU A 899 31.56 0.34 31.65
N LYS A 900 30.95 0.56 32.82
CA LYS A 900 31.42 -0.02 34.08
C LYS A 900 31.45 -1.55 34.04
N GLN A 901 30.36 -2.17 33.57
CA GLN A 901 30.26 -3.63 33.45
C GLN A 901 31.28 -4.20 32.46
N ILE A 902 31.53 -3.48 31.36
CA ILE A 902 32.54 -3.87 30.36
C ILE A 902 33.93 -3.83 30.98
N ARG A 903 34.28 -2.75 31.70
CA ARG A 903 35.61 -2.60 32.33
C ARG A 903 35.84 -3.57 33.49
N ASP A 904 34.82 -3.84 34.29
CA ASP A 904 34.92 -4.70 35.49
C ASP A 904 35.10 -6.19 35.13
N ARG A 905 34.70 -6.62 33.93
CA ARG A 905 34.77 -8.02 33.49
C ARG A 905 35.80 -8.19 32.37
N THR A 906 36.94 -8.80 32.69
CA THR A 906 38.05 -9.01 31.73
C THR A 906 37.61 -9.67 30.42
N ALA A 907 36.76 -10.69 30.46
CA ALA A 907 36.28 -11.38 29.26
C ALA A 907 35.40 -10.48 28.37
N THR A 908 34.51 -9.69 28.98
CA THR A 908 33.62 -8.76 28.26
C THR A 908 34.43 -7.60 27.67
N LEU A 909 35.40 -7.04 28.41
CA LEU A 909 36.33 -6.03 27.90
C LEU A 909 37.12 -6.56 26.69
N GLN A 910 37.58 -7.81 26.75
CA GLN A 910 38.35 -8.42 25.67
C GLN A 910 37.50 -8.59 24.40
N ARG A 911 36.26 -9.10 24.51
CA ARG A 911 35.35 -9.20 23.36
C ARG A 911 35.02 -7.85 22.75
N TYR A 912 34.68 -6.87 23.59
CA TYR A 912 34.38 -5.51 23.15
C TYR A 912 35.57 -4.90 22.42
N SER A 913 36.77 -5.03 23.00
CA SER A 913 38.00 -4.51 22.40
C SER A 913 38.28 -5.18 21.05
N ASP A 914 38.25 -6.52 20.97
CA ASP A 914 38.48 -7.26 19.72
C ASP A 914 37.54 -6.80 18.60
N LEU A 915 36.25 -6.62 18.88
CA LEU A 915 35.28 -6.10 17.91
C LEU A 915 35.61 -4.67 17.46
N VAL A 916 35.96 -3.77 18.40
CA VAL A 916 36.33 -2.38 18.07
C VAL A 916 37.59 -2.34 17.21
N TYR A 917 38.64 -3.10 17.56
CA TYR A 917 39.88 -3.14 16.76
C TYR A 917 39.63 -3.68 15.35
N ARG A 918 38.82 -4.73 15.20
CA ARG A 918 38.46 -5.25 13.87
C ARG A 918 37.69 -4.24 13.01
N LEU A 919 36.83 -3.42 13.62
CA LEU A 919 36.13 -2.35 12.90
C LEU A 919 37.06 -1.18 12.54
N VAL A 920 38.05 -0.88 13.39
CA VAL A 920 39.12 0.08 13.05
C VAL A 920 39.93 -0.42 11.86
N ASP A 921 40.31 -1.70 11.86
CA ASP A 921 41.03 -2.33 10.75
C ASP A 921 40.19 -2.37 9.47
N ALA A 922 38.86 -2.45 9.60
CA ALA A 922 37.91 -2.33 8.50
C ALA A 922 37.66 -0.87 8.03
N GLY A 923 38.31 0.12 8.64
CA GLY A 923 38.22 1.53 8.23
C GLY A 923 37.04 2.32 8.77
N VAL A 924 36.31 1.81 9.79
CA VAL A 924 35.10 2.47 10.31
C VAL A 924 35.45 3.68 11.20
N PRO A 925 35.07 4.92 10.84
CA PRO A 925 35.48 6.12 11.58
C PRO A 925 35.00 6.11 13.05
N LEU A 926 33.77 5.65 13.28
CA LEU A 926 33.19 5.57 14.62
C LEU A 926 33.96 4.63 15.55
N ALA A 927 34.52 3.54 15.02
CA ALA A 927 35.33 2.60 15.79
C ALA A 927 36.64 3.23 16.27
N GLY A 928 37.23 4.16 15.51
CA GLY A 928 38.40 4.93 15.93
C GLY A 928 38.16 5.76 17.19
N LEU A 929 36.95 6.34 17.32
CA LEU A 929 36.53 7.07 18.52
C LEU A 929 36.34 6.13 19.72
N LEU A 930 35.76 4.95 19.50
CA LEU A 930 35.60 3.93 20.54
C LEU A 930 36.96 3.39 21.03
N ARG A 931 37.93 3.23 20.14
CA ARG A 931 39.31 2.85 20.49
C ARG A 931 39.96 3.87 21.41
N GLN A 932 39.83 5.15 21.12
CA GLN A 932 40.35 6.22 21.99
C GLN A 932 39.72 6.17 23.39
N LYS A 933 38.41 5.90 23.48
CA LYS A 933 37.72 5.73 24.78
C LYS A 933 38.23 4.51 25.56
N LEU A 934 38.56 3.41 24.88
CA LEU A 934 39.16 2.22 25.51
C LEU A 934 40.55 2.52 26.08
N GLU A 935 41.36 3.27 25.34
CA GLU A 935 42.74 3.64 25.70
C GLU A 935 42.80 4.72 26.80
N GLN A 936 41.76 5.54 26.94
CA GLN A 936 41.62 6.47 28.07
C GLN A 936 41.37 5.69 29.37
N ARG A 937 42.43 5.52 30.16
CA ARG A 937 42.31 5.04 31.55
C ARG A 937 41.52 6.06 32.37
N SER A 938 40.49 5.60 33.09
CA SER A 938 39.90 6.36 34.20
C SER A 938 41.05 6.79 35.10
N LYS A 939 41.20 8.11 35.28
CA LYS A 939 41.94 8.63 36.43
C LYS A 939 41.21 8.27 37.72
#